data_AF-A0A6B0VHF4-F1
#
_entry.id   AF-A0A6B0VHF4-F1
#
_cell.length_a   1.000
_cell.length_b   1.000
_cell.length_c   1.000
_cell.angle_alpha   90.00
_cell.angle_beta   90.00
_cell.angle_gamma   90.00
#
_symmetry.space_group_name_H-M   'P 1'
#
loop_
_entity.id
_entity.type
_entity.pdbx_description
1 polymer ?
#
loop_
_entity_poly.entity_id
_entity_poly.type
_entity_poly.pdbx_seq_one_letter_code
_entity_poly.pdbx_strand_id
1 'polypeptide(L)'
;MAAGGFSGTALLPETEANDTTLNYPIGVADVDEPFDQTAFADVDQFLYTGDESEMDLVDSDLVWNEEQRQDVTDVYSNDPLARFEHSEAVYEEAGLEAQFKQYDDTSQFETQSDAVPDILSHFRPHAGVTGIDIRERPDPGAESIEVEVVVPSDGDPVDVRAFHWDGTDLTDQAITVQPGETVVETVELVEPLEAGDGLDIALLEEGVTDPDEALRSAGETVNATHVDFTRQPTDDDDFVEVIATVSDDHRDTDGEDLELRIVDADGVDLIDVPEYVTIWGDRLPLTEELTEGDEITAAIQEAADEYDEEKVLVSEQTTVFGHPEFDVAERPSVGSESIEVNIDVPATRDDGVDVRAFRPDGSDLTADVLTVDPGKNVQDRVGLTDGLEAGDILEIALLEEGDEDRDKALQREPTSADASYATFTQQPSDSDEYVSISVTVSDEDFADHDEVEVRVVDEADDELIEEPILLPPEIPFGYGLIELTRDLTEGEEITLAVQPQAGEYKPGETLASDTVTVADDAGPTASFTFSPESPDVETEVTFDASASEPAEKIEEYMWDFTDDDRIDATGTEATHTFSDPGDHEVTLYIMDDTDMPLAVTTETVNVREGCFIATAACGTPDHDQVETLRAFRDSSLKGNTIGELFVRLYYGTSPPVADWIAQSPRRRSIVRSTVVRPAARVASALGFDGSDA
;
A
#
# COMPACT_ATOMS: atom_id res chain seq x y z
N MET A 1 -14.75 -9.03 -28.40
CA MET A 1 -14.17 -9.95 -27.42
C MET A 1 -15.28 -10.71 -26.73
N ALA A 2 -15.47 -11.95 -27.16
CA ALA A 2 -16.31 -12.93 -26.50
C ALA A 2 -15.46 -14.19 -26.32
N ALA A 3 -15.36 -14.67 -25.08
CA ALA A 3 -14.69 -15.91 -24.73
C ALA A 3 -15.72 -16.88 -24.13
N GLY A 4 -15.69 -18.15 -24.53
CA GLY A 4 -16.36 -19.24 -23.79
C GLY A 4 -17.14 -20.25 -24.63
N GLY A 5 -17.19 -21.50 -24.15
CA GLY A 5 -17.96 -22.58 -24.79
C GLY A 5 -17.97 -23.95 -24.10
N PHE A 6 -18.07 -24.06 -22.76
CA PHE A 6 -18.03 -25.35 -22.04
C PHE A 6 -19.06 -26.40 -22.50
N SER A 7 -20.18 -26.01 -23.09
CA SER A 7 -21.23 -26.94 -23.56
C SER A 7 -21.14 -27.28 -25.05
N GLY A 8 -20.01 -26.97 -25.70
CA GLY A 8 -19.76 -27.28 -27.11
C GLY A 8 -20.73 -26.62 -28.09
N THR A 9 -21.49 -25.60 -27.67
CA THR A 9 -22.56 -24.99 -28.47
C THR A 9 -22.24 -23.52 -28.72
N ALA A 10 -21.85 -23.17 -29.95
CA ALA A 10 -21.66 -21.77 -30.36
C ALA A 10 -22.92 -21.19 -31.01
N LEU A 11 -23.05 -19.86 -31.06
CA LEU A 11 -24.19 -19.18 -31.69
C LEU A 11 -24.14 -19.35 -33.22
N LEU A 12 -25.13 -19.99 -33.85
CA LEU A 12 -25.12 -20.08 -35.32
C LEU A 12 -25.59 -18.76 -35.97
N PRO A 13 -24.86 -18.23 -36.95
CA PRO A 13 -25.24 -17.03 -37.70
C PRO A 13 -26.28 -17.31 -38.80
N GLU A 14 -26.92 -18.49 -38.80
CA GLU A 14 -27.84 -18.95 -39.85
C GLU A 14 -29.30 -18.97 -39.39
N THR A 15 -30.23 -18.96 -40.35
CA THR A 15 -31.68 -19.01 -40.08
C THR A 15 -32.24 -20.43 -40.12
N GLU A 16 -31.56 -21.39 -40.76
CA GLU A 16 -32.00 -22.77 -40.90
C GLU A 16 -30.79 -23.73 -40.95
N ALA A 17 -30.84 -24.83 -40.21
CA ALA A 17 -29.86 -25.93 -40.30
C ALA A 17 -30.56 -27.29 -40.10
N ASN A 18 -30.11 -28.34 -40.80
CA ASN A 18 -30.71 -29.69 -40.77
C ASN A 18 -32.25 -29.74 -40.93
N ASP A 19 -32.81 -28.93 -41.84
CA ASP A 19 -34.26 -28.78 -42.06
C ASP A 19 -35.05 -28.19 -40.86
N THR A 20 -34.35 -27.61 -39.87
CA THR A 20 -34.92 -26.94 -38.71
C THR A 20 -34.68 -25.42 -38.80
N THR A 21 -35.74 -24.63 -38.62
CA THR A 21 -35.62 -23.17 -38.48
C THR A 21 -35.06 -22.84 -37.10
N LEU A 22 -33.94 -22.12 -37.07
CA LEU A 22 -33.22 -21.84 -35.83
C LEU A 22 -33.83 -20.64 -35.12
N ASN A 23 -34.21 -20.82 -33.85
CA ASN A 23 -34.69 -19.75 -32.99
C ASN A 23 -33.62 -19.41 -31.93
N TYR A 24 -33.64 -18.17 -31.41
CA TYR A 24 -32.70 -17.70 -30.39
C TYR A 24 -32.56 -18.71 -29.23
N PRO A 25 -31.37 -19.03 -28.67
CA PRO A 25 -29.97 -18.69 -28.98
C PRO A 25 -29.21 -19.77 -29.81
N ILE A 26 -29.91 -20.64 -30.54
CA ILE A 26 -29.34 -21.64 -31.45
C ILE A 26 -28.91 -20.97 -32.76
N GLY A 27 -29.82 -20.16 -33.31
CA GLY A 27 -29.57 -19.30 -34.46
C GLY A 27 -29.97 -17.87 -34.15
N VAL A 28 -29.04 -16.94 -34.37
CA VAL A 28 -29.26 -15.50 -34.10
C VAL A 28 -29.71 -14.73 -35.33
N ALA A 29 -29.76 -15.37 -36.49
CA ALA A 29 -30.21 -14.74 -37.73
C ALA A 29 -31.72 -14.58 -37.85
N ASP A 30 -32.51 -15.32 -37.06
CA ASP A 30 -33.97 -15.26 -37.04
C ASP A 30 -34.53 -14.37 -35.90
N VAL A 31 -33.70 -13.50 -35.32
CA VAL A 31 -34.13 -12.53 -34.30
C VAL A 31 -34.93 -11.40 -34.96
N ASP A 32 -35.84 -10.77 -34.20
CA ASP A 32 -36.72 -9.68 -34.68
C ASP A 32 -35.99 -8.49 -35.35
N GLU A 33 -34.67 -8.37 -35.15
CA GLU A 33 -33.78 -7.47 -35.87
C GLU A 33 -32.85 -8.25 -36.81
N PRO A 34 -32.60 -7.78 -38.04
CA PRO A 34 -31.73 -8.47 -38.98
C PRO A 34 -30.33 -8.61 -38.40
N PHE A 35 -29.83 -9.84 -38.33
CA PHE A 35 -28.47 -10.13 -37.88
C PHE A 35 -27.43 -9.38 -38.72
N ASP A 36 -26.62 -8.58 -38.04
CA ASP A 36 -25.54 -7.82 -38.65
C ASP A 36 -24.28 -8.69 -38.68
N GLN A 37 -24.14 -9.44 -39.77
CA GLN A 37 -22.99 -10.31 -40.00
C GLN A 37 -21.67 -9.54 -40.03
N THR A 38 -21.67 -8.26 -40.44
CA THR A 38 -20.44 -7.45 -40.47
C THR A 38 -20.04 -7.07 -39.05
N ALA A 39 -20.98 -6.59 -38.25
CA ALA A 39 -20.72 -6.30 -36.85
C ALA A 39 -20.33 -7.55 -36.04
N PHE A 40 -20.90 -8.71 -36.38
CA PHE A 40 -20.54 -9.99 -35.75
C PHE A 40 -19.15 -10.48 -36.16
N ALA A 41 -18.77 -10.30 -37.43
CA ALA A 41 -17.42 -10.61 -37.91
C ALA A 41 -16.34 -9.70 -37.30
N ASP A 42 -16.69 -8.46 -36.92
CA ASP A 42 -15.79 -7.55 -36.20
C ASP A 42 -15.62 -7.95 -34.72
N VAL A 43 -16.38 -8.94 -34.21
CA VAL A 43 -16.20 -9.45 -32.85
C VAL A 43 -15.15 -10.55 -32.87
N ASP A 44 -13.99 -10.22 -32.31
CA ASP A 44 -12.96 -11.19 -31.99
C ASP A 44 -13.48 -12.23 -30.98
N GLN A 45 -13.31 -13.51 -31.31
CA GLN A 45 -14.00 -14.67 -30.71
C GLN A 45 -13.03 -15.82 -30.45
N PHE A 46 -12.98 -16.25 -29.19
CA PHE A 46 -12.25 -17.44 -28.75
C PHE A 46 -13.22 -18.41 -28.07
N LEU A 47 -13.46 -19.54 -28.72
CA LEU A 47 -14.39 -20.58 -28.30
C LEU A 47 -13.56 -21.82 -27.90
N TYR A 48 -13.86 -22.39 -26.74
CA TYR A 48 -13.11 -23.55 -26.26
C TYR A 48 -13.96 -24.55 -25.48
N THR A 49 -13.50 -25.80 -25.45
CA THR A 49 -14.10 -26.92 -24.71
C THR A 49 -13.03 -27.92 -24.23
N GLY A 50 -13.29 -28.64 -23.14
CA GLY A 50 -12.52 -29.82 -22.73
C GLY A 50 -13.16 -31.12 -23.24
N ASP A 51 -12.37 -32.17 -23.43
CA ASP A 51 -12.80 -33.48 -23.92
C ASP A 51 -13.40 -34.41 -22.85
N GLU A 52 -13.10 -34.18 -21.57
CA GLU A 52 -13.68 -34.88 -20.41
C GLU A 52 -14.83 -34.09 -19.72
N SER A 53 -15.31 -33.01 -20.34
CA SER A 53 -16.40 -32.21 -19.77
C SER A 53 -17.71 -33.00 -19.67
N GLU A 54 -18.20 -33.21 -18.45
CA GLU A 54 -19.46 -33.93 -18.19
C GLU A 54 -20.67 -32.99 -18.04
N MET A 55 -20.45 -31.67 -17.96
CA MET A 55 -21.52 -30.68 -17.80
C MET A 55 -22.07 -30.19 -19.14
N ASP A 56 -23.20 -30.77 -19.55
CA ASP A 56 -23.96 -30.27 -20.69
C ASP A 56 -25.13 -29.37 -20.25
N LEU A 57 -25.03 -28.07 -20.53
CA LEU A 57 -26.13 -27.12 -20.29
C LEU A 57 -27.38 -27.42 -21.12
N VAL A 58 -27.24 -28.13 -22.26
CA VAL A 58 -28.37 -28.56 -23.09
C VAL A 58 -29.28 -29.51 -22.33
N ASP A 59 -28.75 -30.34 -21.42
CA ASP A 59 -29.56 -31.26 -20.63
C ASP A 59 -30.32 -30.58 -19.47
N SER A 60 -29.99 -29.32 -19.17
CA SER A 60 -30.58 -28.56 -18.05
C SER A 60 -31.89 -27.87 -18.41
N ASP A 61 -32.96 -28.20 -17.66
CA ASP A 61 -34.26 -27.51 -17.72
C ASP A 61 -34.19 -26.03 -17.27
N LEU A 62 -33.04 -25.57 -16.74
CA LEU A 62 -32.82 -24.18 -16.34
C LEU A 62 -32.54 -23.26 -17.54
N VAL A 63 -31.96 -23.80 -18.62
CA VAL A 63 -31.48 -23.04 -19.77
C VAL A 63 -32.34 -23.27 -21.00
N TRP A 64 -32.80 -24.52 -21.21
CA TRP A 64 -33.52 -24.92 -22.41
C TRP A 64 -34.85 -25.59 -22.08
N ASN A 65 -35.91 -25.20 -22.80
CA ASN A 65 -37.17 -25.94 -22.74
C ASN A 65 -37.11 -27.22 -23.61
N GLU A 66 -38.08 -28.12 -23.45
CA GLU A 66 -38.12 -29.41 -24.17
C GLU A 66 -38.08 -29.27 -25.70
N GLU A 67 -38.74 -28.26 -26.26
CA GLU A 67 -38.75 -28.00 -27.71
C GLU A 67 -37.38 -27.51 -28.19
N GLN A 68 -36.77 -26.58 -27.47
CA GLN A 68 -35.46 -26.05 -27.84
C GLN A 68 -34.33 -27.08 -27.69
N ARG A 69 -34.39 -27.98 -26.70
CA ARG A 69 -33.43 -29.09 -26.60
C ARG A 69 -33.52 -30.03 -27.79
N GLN A 70 -34.74 -30.29 -28.25
CA GLN A 70 -34.96 -31.10 -29.44
C GLN A 70 -34.36 -30.40 -30.67
N ASP A 71 -34.54 -29.09 -30.80
CA ASP A 71 -33.93 -28.30 -31.87
C ASP A 71 -32.38 -28.35 -31.81
N VAL A 72 -31.77 -28.19 -30.62
CA VAL A 72 -30.32 -28.33 -30.44
C VAL A 72 -29.84 -29.73 -30.82
N THR A 73 -30.58 -30.77 -30.41
CA THR A 73 -30.26 -32.18 -30.72
C THR A 73 -30.28 -32.42 -32.24
N ASP A 74 -31.30 -31.89 -32.92
CA ASP A 74 -31.53 -32.11 -34.34
C ASP A 74 -30.54 -31.30 -35.20
N VAL A 75 -30.08 -30.14 -34.71
CA VAL A 75 -29.14 -29.26 -35.40
C VAL A 75 -27.68 -29.62 -35.11
N TYR A 76 -27.28 -29.69 -33.84
CA TYR A 76 -25.87 -29.82 -33.48
C TYR A 76 -25.45 -31.24 -33.08
N SER A 77 -26.32 -32.03 -32.43
CA SER A 77 -26.08 -33.34 -31.75
C SER A 77 -26.30 -33.29 -30.22
N ASN A 78 -26.54 -34.45 -29.60
CA ASN A 78 -26.52 -34.62 -28.13
C ASN A 78 -25.11 -34.80 -27.56
N ASP A 79 -24.09 -34.83 -28.41
CA ASP A 79 -22.69 -34.98 -28.04
C ASP A 79 -22.02 -33.60 -28.08
N PRO A 80 -21.58 -33.03 -26.94
CA PRO A 80 -21.00 -31.70 -26.88
C PRO A 80 -19.81 -31.50 -27.82
N LEU A 81 -18.96 -32.52 -27.96
CA LEU A 81 -17.78 -32.42 -28.82
C LEU A 81 -18.19 -32.39 -30.30
N ALA A 82 -19.13 -33.23 -30.70
CA ALA A 82 -19.69 -33.19 -32.05
C ALA A 82 -20.40 -31.85 -32.35
N ARG A 83 -21.03 -31.22 -31.34
CA ARG A 83 -21.62 -29.88 -31.49
C ARG A 83 -20.56 -28.80 -31.72
N PHE A 84 -19.42 -28.92 -31.04
CA PHE A 84 -18.32 -27.95 -31.16
C PHE A 84 -17.69 -28.02 -32.55
N GLU A 85 -17.38 -29.23 -33.03
CA GLU A 85 -16.90 -29.48 -34.40
C GLU A 85 -17.89 -28.98 -35.46
N HIS A 86 -19.20 -29.19 -35.26
CA HIS A 86 -20.22 -28.69 -36.18
C HIS A 86 -20.26 -27.15 -36.21
N SER A 87 -20.16 -26.51 -35.05
CA SER A 87 -20.17 -25.06 -34.93
C SER A 87 -18.99 -24.42 -35.65
N GLU A 88 -17.78 -24.98 -35.49
CA GLU A 88 -16.57 -24.54 -36.18
C GLU A 88 -16.77 -24.55 -37.70
N ALA A 89 -17.28 -25.66 -38.24
CA ALA A 89 -17.54 -25.79 -39.68
C ALA A 89 -18.56 -24.75 -40.22
N VAL A 90 -19.59 -24.40 -39.44
CA VAL A 90 -20.58 -23.38 -39.84
C VAL A 90 -19.95 -21.98 -39.85
N TYR A 91 -19.11 -21.65 -38.86
CA TYR A 91 -18.39 -20.38 -38.82
C TYR A 91 -17.43 -20.23 -40.02
N GLU A 92 -16.71 -21.30 -40.36
CA GLU A 92 -15.85 -21.35 -41.54
C GLU A 92 -16.65 -21.14 -42.84
N GLU A 93 -17.80 -21.80 -43.00
CA GLU A 93 -18.65 -21.64 -44.19
C GLU A 93 -19.25 -20.23 -44.29
N ALA A 94 -19.61 -19.62 -43.15
CA ALA A 94 -20.11 -18.26 -43.06
C ALA A 94 -19.02 -17.19 -43.26
N GLY A 95 -17.75 -17.57 -43.30
CA GLY A 95 -16.61 -16.67 -43.45
C GLY A 95 -16.38 -15.76 -42.23
N LEU A 96 -16.69 -16.26 -41.04
CA LEU A 96 -16.46 -15.58 -39.77
C LEU A 96 -15.13 -16.02 -39.18
N GLU A 97 -14.30 -15.06 -38.76
CA GLU A 97 -13.05 -15.35 -38.06
C GLU A 97 -13.36 -15.59 -36.58
N ALA A 98 -13.08 -16.82 -36.11
CA ALA A 98 -13.17 -17.21 -34.70
C ALA A 98 -12.15 -18.33 -34.43
N GLN A 99 -11.53 -18.34 -33.26
CA GLN A 99 -10.64 -19.41 -32.83
C GLN A 99 -11.44 -20.46 -32.06
N PHE A 100 -11.35 -21.72 -32.50
CA PHE A 100 -11.88 -22.87 -31.80
C PHE A 100 -10.71 -23.69 -31.23
N LYS A 101 -10.73 -23.97 -29.92
CA LYS A 101 -9.69 -24.77 -29.26
C LYS A 101 -10.28 -25.85 -28.37
N GLN A 102 -9.78 -27.07 -28.53
CA GLN A 102 -10.11 -28.20 -27.67
C GLN A 102 -8.90 -28.52 -26.78
N TYR A 103 -9.15 -28.80 -25.49
CA TYR A 103 -8.15 -29.23 -24.52
C TYR A 103 -8.36 -30.72 -24.19
N ASP A 104 -7.26 -31.48 -24.14
CA ASP A 104 -7.24 -32.92 -23.86
C ASP A 104 -7.17 -33.18 -22.33
N ASP A 105 -7.72 -34.28 -21.84
CA ASP A 105 -7.73 -34.72 -20.44
C ASP A 105 -8.24 -33.63 -19.45
N THR A 106 -9.17 -32.76 -19.88
CA THR A 106 -9.58 -31.57 -19.10
C THR A 106 -11.08 -31.58 -18.76
N SER A 107 -11.42 -31.53 -17.45
CA SER A 107 -12.81 -31.40 -16.97
C SER A 107 -13.29 -29.94 -16.89
N GLN A 108 -14.60 -29.68 -16.73
CA GLN A 108 -15.15 -28.31 -16.67
C GLN A 108 -14.66 -27.44 -15.50
N PHE A 109 -14.03 -28.03 -14.48
CA PHE A 109 -13.47 -27.31 -13.33
C PHE A 109 -11.98 -27.01 -13.52
N GLU A 110 -11.26 -27.86 -14.26
CA GLU A 110 -9.83 -27.68 -14.60
C GLU A 110 -9.65 -26.77 -15.83
N THR A 111 -10.61 -26.71 -16.76
CA THR A 111 -10.46 -25.93 -18.02
C THR A 111 -10.25 -24.42 -17.82
N GLN A 112 -10.44 -23.86 -16.61
CA GLN A 112 -10.17 -22.44 -16.39
C GLN A 112 -8.68 -22.12 -16.30
N SER A 113 -7.83 -23.00 -15.75
CA SER A 113 -6.39 -22.72 -15.64
C SER A 113 -5.71 -22.73 -17.01
N ASP A 114 -5.94 -23.78 -17.79
CA ASP A 114 -5.16 -24.02 -19.03
C ASP A 114 -5.64 -23.15 -20.20
N ALA A 115 -6.90 -22.72 -20.18
CA ALA A 115 -7.45 -21.86 -21.22
C ALA A 115 -7.12 -20.38 -21.02
N VAL A 116 -6.85 -19.94 -19.79
CA VAL A 116 -6.59 -18.52 -19.47
C VAL A 116 -5.39 -17.95 -20.25
N PRO A 117 -4.21 -18.61 -20.31
CA PRO A 117 -3.10 -18.12 -21.10
C PRO A 117 -3.43 -17.95 -22.59
N ASP A 118 -4.15 -18.89 -23.20
CA ASP A 118 -4.53 -18.79 -24.61
C ASP A 118 -5.58 -17.69 -24.86
N ILE A 119 -6.54 -17.52 -23.95
CA ILE A 119 -7.56 -16.46 -24.01
C ILE A 119 -6.88 -15.09 -23.92
N LEU A 120 -5.93 -14.93 -22.99
CA LEU A 120 -5.16 -13.71 -22.81
C LEU A 120 -4.31 -13.42 -24.05
N SER A 121 -3.57 -14.41 -24.54
CA SER A 121 -2.76 -14.31 -25.75
C SER A 121 -3.60 -13.92 -26.98
N HIS A 122 -4.82 -14.45 -27.09
CA HIS A 122 -5.76 -14.11 -28.16
C HIS A 122 -6.28 -12.66 -28.05
N PHE A 123 -6.73 -12.19 -26.87
CA PHE A 123 -7.41 -10.89 -26.76
C PHE A 123 -6.51 -9.69 -26.44
N ARG A 124 -5.37 -9.87 -25.75
CA ARG A 124 -4.48 -8.76 -25.35
C ARG A 124 -4.05 -7.87 -26.55
N PRO A 125 -3.66 -8.41 -27.72
CA PRO A 125 -3.24 -7.57 -28.86
C PRO A 125 -4.37 -6.70 -29.41
N HIS A 126 -5.60 -7.21 -29.36
CA HIS A 126 -6.79 -6.51 -29.84
C HIS A 126 -7.33 -5.46 -28.85
N ALA A 127 -6.85 -5.46 -27.60
CA ALA A 127 -7.26 -4.53 -26.56
C ALA A 127 -6.44 -3.23 -26.56
N GLY A 128 -5.32 -3.18 -27.29
CA GLY A 128 -4.40 -2.04 -27.27
C GLY A 128 -3.70 -1.85 -25.92
N VAL A 129 -3.52 -2.94 -25.17
CA VAL A 129 -2.92 -2.93 -23.83
C VAL A 129 -1.53 -3.57 -23.91
N THR A 130 -0.51 -2.84 -23.46
CA THR A 130 0.81 -3.42 -23.19
C THR A 130 0.71 -4.36 -22.01
N GLY A 131 1.23 -5.57 -22.14
CA GLY A 131 1.13 -6.59 -21.10
C GLY A 131 2.31 -7.54 -21.12
N ILE A 132 2.56 -8.12 -19.95
CA ILE A 132 3.55 -9.17 -19.73
C ILE A 132 2.90 -10.32 -18.99
N ASP A 133 3.38 -11.54 -19.24
CA ASP A 133 2.98 -12.76 -18.55
C ASP A 133 4.18 -13.69 -18.45
N ILE A 134 4.37 -14.33 -17.29
CA ILE A 134 5.35 -15.40 -17.13
C ILE A 134 4.69 -16.69 -17.61
N ARG A 135 5.28 -17.36 -18.60
CA ARG A 135 4.65 -18.52 -19.26
C ARG A 135 4.54 -19.74 -18.35
N GLU A 136 5.58 -19.98 -17.58
CA GLU A 136 5.70 -21.12 -16.67
C GLU A 136 6.39 -20.66 -15.39
N ARG A 137 5.90 -21.16 -14.26
CA ARG A 137 6.52 -20.95 -12.96
C ARG A 137 7.93 -21.54 -12.96
N PRO A 138 8.99 -20.78 -12.64
CA PRO A 138 10.36 -21.26 -12.81
C PRO A 138 10.71 -22.34 -11.78
N ASP A 139 11.44 -23.37 -12.22
CA ASP A 139 11.99 -24.38 -11.31
C ASP A 139 13.23 -23.87 -10.56
N PRO A 140 13.56 -24.44 -9.38
CA PRO A 140 14.83 -24.16 -8.72
C PRO A 140 16.04 -24.42 -9.62
N GLY A 141 16.94 -23.44 -9.70
CA GLY A 141 18.11 -23.45 -10.56
C GLY A 141 17.86 -22.95 -11.98
N ALA A 142 16.68 -22.39 -12.28
CA ALA A 142 16.41 -21.75 -13.56
C ALA A 142 17.39 -20.59 -13.79
N GLU A 143 18.09 -20.61 -14.94
CA GLU A 143 19.01 -19.55 -15.38
C GLU A 143 18.33 -18.58 -16.36
N SER A 144 17.07 -18.82 -16.71
CA SER A 144 16.30 -18.04 -17.68
C SER A 144 14.80 -18.23 -17.52
N ILE A 145 14.01 -17.27 -17.99
CA ILE A 145 12.55 -17.26 -17.84
C ILE A 145 11.89 -16.93 -19.17
N GLU A 146 10.87 -17.71 -19.56
CA GLU A 146 10.08 -17.43 -20.76
C GLU A 146 8.91 -16.51 -20.41
N VAL A 147 8.86 -15.36 -21.07
CA VAL A 147 7.83 -14.33 -20.86
C VAL A 147 7.13 -14.01 -22.15
N GLU A 148 5.80 -13.88 -22.10
CA GLU A 148 5.02 -13.35 -23.21
C GLU A 148 4.85 -11.85 -23.04
N VAL A 149 5.31 -11.09 -24.03
CA VAL A 149 5.19 -9.64 -24.05
C VAL A 149 4.28 -9.23 -25.20
N VAL A 150 3.32 -8.37 -24.89
CA VAL A 150 2.40 -7.77 -25.86
C VAL A 150 2.64 -6.28 -25.89
N VAL A 151 3.01 -5.74 -27.05
CA VAL A 151 3.10 -4.29 -27.27
C VAL A 151 2.14 -3.90 -28.40
N PRO A 152 1.17 -3.00 -28.16
CA PRO A 152 0.25 -2.53 -29.19
C PRO A 152 0.97 -1.94 -30.40
N SER A 153 0.38 -2.05 -31.60
CA SER A 153 0.99 -1.54 -32.83
C SER A 153 1.19 -0.01 -32.86
N ASP A 154 0.47 0.72 -32.03
CA ASP A 154 0.53 2.16 -31.85
C ASP A 154 1.24 2.58 -30.55
N GLY A 155 1.81 1.62 -29.80
CA GLY A 155 2.61 1.88 -28.61
C GLY A 155 4.07 2.22 -28.91
N ASP A 156 4.82 2.52 -27.86
CA ASP A 156 6.28 2.72 -27.89
C ASP A 156 7.03 1.41 -27.54
N PRO A 157 8.30 1.24 -27.96
CA PRO A 157 9.11 0.10 -27.55
C PRO A 157 9.26 0.05 -26.03
N VAL A 158 9.33 -1.16 -25.49
CA VAL A 158 9.52 -1.40 -24.05
C VAL A 158 10.71 -2.31 -23.82
N ASP A 159 11.40 -2.10 -22.71
CA ASP A 159 12.48 -2.95 -22.22
C ASP A 159 11.93 -3.93 -21.19
N VAL A 160 12.31 -5.20 -21.31
CA VAL A 160 11.95 -6.27 -20.37
C VAL A 160 13.13 -6.51 -19.43
N ARG A 161 12.88 -6.50 -18.12
CA ARG A 161 13.85 -6.82 -17.07
C ARG A 161 13.21 -7.68 -15.97
N ALA A 162 13.99 -8.59 -15.42
CA ALA A 162 13.69 -9.38 -14.24
C ALA A 162 14.33 -8.75 -12.99
N PHE A 163 13.62 -8.81 -11.88
CA PHE A 163 14.06 -8.37 -10.56
C PHE A 163 13.68 -9.41 -9.50
N HIS A 164 14.46 -9.47 -8.43
CA HIS A 164 13.99 -10.02 -7.16
C HIS A 164 12.91 -9.09 -6.58
N TRP A 165 12.05 -9.58 -5.69
CA TRP A 165 11.01 -8.75 -5.04
C TRP A 165 11.55 -7.61 -4.17
N ASP A 166 12.82 -7.67 -3.75
CA ASP A 166 13.48 -6.56 -3.06
C ASP A 166 13.96 -5.45 -4.02
N GLY A 167 13.67 -5.57 -5.32
CA GLY A 167 14.07 -4.64 -6.37
C GLY A 167 15.46 -4.89 -6.95
N THR A 168 16.18 -5.93 -6.49
CA THR A 168 17.50 -6.27 -7.02
C THR A 168 17.39 -6.77 -8.46
N ASP A 169 18.13 -6.14 -9.39
CA ASP A 169 18.08 -6.48 -10.82
C ASP A 169 18.73 -7.83 -11.11
N LEU A 170 17.95 -8.73 -11.71
CA LEU A 170 18.36 -10.07 -12.12
C LEU A 170 18.83 -10.12 -13.59
N THR A 171 18.90 -8.99 -14.29
CA THR A 171 19.17 -8.92 -15.72
C THR A 171 20.37 -8.01 -16.04
N ASP A 172 21.39 -8.57 -16.71
CA ASP A 172 22.54 -7.77 -17.16
C ASP A 172 22.18 -6.80 -18.29
N GLN A 173 21.27 -7.21 -19.19
CA GLN A 173 20.84 -6.44 -20.36
C GLN A 173 19.36 -6.64 -20.61
N ALA A 174 18.62 -5.52 -20.75
CA ALA A 174 17.21 -5.56 -21.10
C ALA A 174 16.98 -6.13 -22.51
N ILE A 175 15.82 -6.76 -22.68
CA ILE A 175 15.31 -7.19 -23.98
C ILE A 175 14.31 -6.14 -24.48
N THR A 176 14.66 -5.44 -25.57
CA THR A 176 13.77 -4.43 -26.15
C THR A 176 12.75 -5.08 -27.09
N VAL A 177 11.46 -5.00 -26.74
CA VAL A 177 10.34 -5.49 -27.54
C VAL A 177 9.73 -4.34 -28.35
N GLN A 178 9.50 -4.59 -29.65
CA GLN A 178 8.99 -3.57 -30.56
C GLN A 178 7.44 -3.56 -30.62
N PRO A 179 6.83 -2.39 -30.90
CA PRO A 179 5.38 -2.27 -31.08
C PRO A 179 4.81 -3.17 -32.19
N GLY A 180 3.64 -3.74 -31.93
CA GLY A 180 2.84 -4.51 -32.90
C GLY A 180 3.16 -5.99 -32.99
N GLU A 181 3.94 -6.51 -32.06
CA GLU A 181 4.26 -7.93 -31.95
C GLU A 181 3.81 -8.46 -30.58
N THR A 182 3.22 -9.65 -30.57
CA THR A 182 3.21 -10.52 -29.38
C THR A 182 4.39 -11.45 -29.54
N VAL A 183 5.33 -11.37 -28.62
CA VAL A 183 6.56 -12.14 -28.65
C VAL A 183 6.67 -12.97 -27.38
N VAL A 184 7.29 -14.13 -27.52
CA VAL A 184 7.79 -14.90 -26.39
C VAL A 184 9.29 -14.65 -26.36
N GLU A 185 9.77 -14.07 -25.27
CA GLU A 185 11.17 -13.77 -25.06
C GLU A 185 11.71 -14.63 -23.92
N THR A 186 12.99 -14.97 -24.00
CA THR A 186 13.71 -15.66 -22.93
C THR A 186 14.59 -14.64 -22.22
N VAL A 187 14.22 -14.29 -20.99
CA VAL A 187 15.01 -13.39 -20.13
C VAL A 187 16.09 -14.23 -19.46
N GLU A 188 17.35 -13.96 -19.78
CA GLU A 188 18.51 -14.62 -19.15
C GLU A 188 18.81 -13.94 -17.81
N LEU A 189 18.99 -14.73 -16.77
CA LEU A 189 19.25 -14.24 -15.41
C LEU A 189 20.76 -14.17 -15.14
N VAL A 190 21.18 -13.21 -14.34
CA VAL A 190 22.59 -13.06 -13.93
C VAL A 190 23.04 -14.15 -12.94
N GLU A 191 22.08 -14.76 -12.25
CA GLU A 191 22.25 -15.86 -11.32
C GLU A 191 21.07 -16.85 -11.39
N PRO A 192 21.28 -18.13 -11.06
CA PRO A 192 20.21 -19.11 -11.02
C PRO A 192 19.27 -18.85 -9.84
N LEU A 193 17.95 -19.00 -10.06
CA LEU A 193 16.96 -18.84 -9.00
C LEU A 193 17.06 -19.95 -7.94
N GLU A 194 16.84 -19.60 -6.68
CA GLU A 194 16.81 -20.51 -5.54
C GLU A 194 15.37 -20.77 -5.05
N ALA A 195 15.19 -21.80 -4.23
CA ALA A 195 13.87 -22.07 -3.65
C ALA A 195 13.52 -20.97 -2.65
N GLY A 196 12.33 -20.37 -2.78
CA GLY A 196 11.92 -19.22 -1.97
C GLY A 196 11.98 -17.89 -2.72
N ASP A 197 12.77 -17.82 -3.80
CA ASP A 197 12.91 -16.59 -4.58
C ASP A 197 11.56 -16.14 -5.14
N GLY A 198 11.31 -14.86 -4.92
CA GLY A 198 10.25 -14.09 -5.52
C GLY A 198 10.80 -13.28 -6.68
N LEU A 199 10.13 -13.38 -7.82
CA LEU A 199 10.54 -12.77 -9.07
C LEU A 199 9.49 -11.75 -9.49
N ASP A 200 9.93 -10.62 -10.01
CA ASP A 200 9.09 -9.70 -10.78
C ASP A 200 9.70 -9.42 -12.16
N ILE A 201 8.90 -9.53 -13.22
CA ILE A 201 9.33 -9.15 -14.57
C ILE A 201 8.64 -7.85 -14.95
N ALA A 202 9.41 -6.77 -15.06
CA ALA A 202 8.93 -5.45 -15.41
C ALA A 202 9.08 -5.14 -16.90
N LEU A 203 8.08 -4.44 -17.43
CA LEU A 203 8.12 -3.70 -18.69
C LEU A 203 8.41 -2.23 -18.38
N LEU A 204 9.53 -1.74 -18.87
CA LEU A 204 10.03 -0.39 -18.64
C LEU A 204 10.09 0.39 -19.94
N GLU A 205 10.09 1.72 -19.85
CA GLU A 205 10.46 2.55 -21.01
C GLU A 205 11.92 2.24 -21.43
N GLU A 206 12.22 2.35 -22.72
CA GLU A 206 13.55 2.02 -23.25
C GLU A 206 14.67 2.79 -22.52
N GLY A 207 15.57 2.05 -21.88
CA GLY A 207 16.71 2.60 -21.13
C GLY A 207 16.44 2.94 -19.66
N VAL A 208 15.22 2.78 -19.15
CA VAL A 208 14.91 2.84 -17.72
C VAL A 208 15.30 1.52 -17.06
N THR A 209 15.80 1.59 -15.82
CA THR A 209 16.28 0.43 -15.05
C THR A 209 15.68 0.33 -13.66
N ASP A 210 14.91 1.34 -13.25
CA ASP A 210 14.26 1.38 -11.95
C ASP A 210 12.95 0.56 -12.02
N PRO A 211 12.79 -0.51 -11.24
CA PRO A 211 11.58 -1.32 -11.25
C PRO A 211 10.33 -0.54 -10.80
N ASP A 212 10.45 0.52 -10.00
CA ASP A 212 9.30 1.32 -9.55
C ASP A 212 8.70 2.17 -10.69
N GLU A 213 9.46 2.38 -11.77
CA GLU A 213 8.99 3.04 -13.00
C GLU A 213 8.33 2.06 -13.98
N ALA A 214 8.05 0.81 -13.58
CA ALA A 214 7.43 -0.20 -14.43
C ALA A 214 6.08 0.24 -15.00
N LEU A 215 5.94 0.20 -16.32
CA LEU A 215 4.66 0.37 -17.02
C LEU A 215 3.68 -0.74 -16.63
N ARG A 216 4.23 -1.96 -16.50
CA ARG A 216 3.58 -3.19 -16.08
C ARG A 216 4.61 -4.14 -15.50
N SER A 217 4.17 -5.01 -14.59
CA SER A 217 5.00 -6.12 -14.14
C SER A 217 4.17 -7.40 -13.98
N ALA A 218 4.87 -8.52 -13.86
CA ALA A 218 4.29 -9.83 -13.59
C ALA A 218 5.18 -10.54 -12.57
N GLY A 219 4.61 -10.79 -11.39
CA GLY A 219 5.28 -11.46 -10.29
C GLY A 219 4.99 -12.96 -10.25
N GLU A 220 5.98 -13.75 -9.85
CA GLU A 220 5.85 -15.20 -9.65
C GLU A 220 6.85 -15.67 -8.59
N THR A 221 6.65 -16.88 -8.05
CA THR A 221 7.61 -17.52 -7.13
C THR A 221 8.23 -18.74 -7.77
N VAL A 222 9.44 -19.13 -7.35
CA VAL A 222 10.02 -20.41 -7.77
C VAL A 222 9.11 -21.58 -7.37
N ASN A 223 8.99 -22.58 -8.25
CA ASN A 223 8.16 -23.77 -8.07
C ASN A 223 8.78 -24.76 -7.07
N ALA A 224 8.90 -24.31 -5.83
CA ALA A 224 9.39 -25.09 -4.71
C ALA A 224 8.44 -24.96 -3.53
N THR A 225 8.44 -25.98 -2.67
CA THR A 225 7.88 -25.83 -1.33
C THR A 225 9.00 -25.36 -0.43
N HIS A 226 8.86 -24.17 0.12
CA HIS A 226 9.91 -23.48 0.85
C HIS A 226 9.29 -22.61 1.95
N VAL A 227 10.01 -22.49 3.06
CA VAL A 227 9.67 -21.63 4.19
C VAL A 227 10.95 -20.98 4.69
N ASP A 228 10.91 -19.70 5.01
CA ASP A 228 12.05 -18.97 5.59
C ASP A 228 11.56 -17.75 6.40
N PHE A 229 12.36 -17.30 7.36
CA PHE A 229 12.12 -16.07 8.09
C PHE A 229 12.62 -14.87 7.26
N THR A 230 11.74 -13.97 6.87
CA THR A 230 12.13 -12.78 6.08
C THR A 230 12.81 -11.71 6.93
N ARG A 231 12.63 -11.78 8.24
CA ARG A 231 13.34 -10.96 9.22
C ARG A 231 13.79 -11.84 10.38
N GLN A 232 15.03 -11.62 10.83
CA GLN A 232 15.57 -12.29 12.01
C GLN A 232 14.73 -11.94 13.26
N PRO A 233 14.08 -12.92 13.92
CA PRO A 233 13.25 -12.66 15.09
C PRO A 233 14.08 -12.21 16.30
N THR A 234 13.55 -11.24 17.05
CA THR A 234 14.11 -10.74 18.31
C THR A 234 13.18 -10.97 19.49
N ASP A 235 13.70 -10.92 20.72
CA ASP A 235 12.93 -11.12 21.95
C ASP A 235 11.94 -10.00 22.29
N ASP A 236 12.05 -8.84 21.63
CA ASP A 236 11.06 -7.75 21.70
C ASP A 236 9.95 -7.85 20.62
N ASP A 237 9.99 -8.88 19.76
CA ASP A 237 8.99 -9.05 18.72
C ASP A 237 7.67 -9.64 19.25
N ASP A 238 6.55 -9.08 18.80
CA ASP A 238 5.20 -9.62 19.01
C ASP A 238 4.64 -10.38 17.78
N PHE A 239 5.43 -10.48 16.70
CA PHE A 239 5.14 -11.27 15.51
C PHE A 239 6.42 -11.84 14.88
N VAL A 240 6.29 -12.86 14.03
CA VAL A 240 7.36 -13.28 13.11
C VAL A 240 6.96 -13.01 11.67
N GLU A 241 7.94 -12.69 10.82
CA GLU A 241 7.73 -12.55 9.38
C GLU A 241 8.31 -13.77 8.67
N VAL A 242 7.45 -14.46 7.92
CA VAL A 242 7.83 -15.71 7.24
C VAL A 242 7.32 -15.68 5.81
N ILE A 243 8.16 -16.08 4.88
CA ILE A 243 7.76 -16.40 3.51
C ILE A 243 7.48 -17.89 3.40
N ALA A 244 6.32 -18.26 2.85
CA ALA A 244 5.95 -19.64 2.60
C ALA A 244 5.44 -19.81 1.16
N THR A 245 6.01 -20.79 0.45
CA THR A 245 5.62 -21.17 -0.91
C THR A 245 5.38 -22.67 -0.98
N VAL A 246 4.47 -23.08 -1.88
CA VAL A 246 4.16 -24.50 -2.14
C VAL A 246 4.36 -24.78 -3.63
N SER A 247 5.08 -25.84 -3.94
CA SER A 247 5.28 -26.32 -5.31
C SER A 247 4.01 -26.93 -5.87
N ASP A 248 3.85 -26.88 -7.18
CA ASP A 248 2.66 -27.40 -7.87
C ASP A 248 2.48 -28.91 -7.61
N ASP A 249 3.58 -29.68 -7.54
CA ASP A 249 3.56 -31.11 -7.18
C ASP A 249 2.89 -31.38 -5.82
N HIS A 250 3.10 -30.51 -4.82
CA HIS A 250 2.49 -30.66 -3.50
C HIS A 250 1.06 -30.12 -3.47
N ARG A 251 0.73 -29.11 -4.29
CA ARG A 251 -0.68 -28.67 -4.46
C ARG A 251 -1.57 -29.77 -5.05
N ASP A 252 -1.04 -30.55 -6.00
CA ASP A 252 -1.83 -31.54 -6.75
C ASP A 252 -1.92 -32.90 -6.04
N THR A 253 -0.90 -33.26 -5.25
CA THR A 253 -0.80 -34.60 -4.64
C THR A 253 -1.50 -34.67 -3.28
N ASP A 254 -1.49 -33.58 -2.52
CA ASP A 254 -1.94 -33.55 -1.13
C ASP A 254 -3.35 -32.95 -1.06
N GLY A 255 -4.37 -33.80 -1.21
CA GLY A 255 -5.78 -33.43 -1.02
C GLY A 255 -6.18 -33.06 0.42
N GLU A 256 -5.20 -32.66 1.25
CA GLU A 256 -5.33 -32.17 2.62
C GLU A 256 -4.65 -30.79 2.67
N ASP A 257 -5.35 -29.77 3.17
CA ASP A 257 -4.86 -28.40 3.22
C ASP A 257 -3.49 -28.32 3.93
N LEU A 258 -2.42 -27.88 3.28
CA LEU A 258 -1.12 -27.65 3.94
C LEU A 258 -1.24 -26.46 4.89
N GLU A 259 -0.61 -26.58 6.06
CA GLU A 259 -0.61 -25.54 7.09
C GLU A 259 0.81 -25.08 7.42
N LEU A 260 0.97 -23.77 7.62
CA LEU A 260 2.17 -23.15 8.16
C LEU A 260 2.03 -23.07 9.68
N ARG A 261 3.05 -23.54 10.40
CA ARG A 261 3.15 -23.46 11.85
C ARG A 261 4.46 -22.81 12.27
N ILE A 262 4.38 -22.00 13.32
CA ILE A 262 5.55 -21.48 14.04
C ILE A 262 5.55 -22.17 15.39
N VAL A 263 6.61 -22.92 15.71
CA VAL A 263 6.71 -23.71 16.93
C VAL A 263 7.99 -23.43 17.69
N ASP A 264 7.96 -23.62 19.01
CA ASP A 264 9.15 -23.61 19.86
C ASP A 264 9.99 -24.90 19.71
N ALA A 265 11.10 -24.97 20.45
CA ALA A 265 12.00 -26.12 20.49
C ALA A 265 11.35 -27.44 20.98
N ASP A 266 10.24 -27.36 21.72
CA ASP A 266 9.47 -28.51 22.22
C ASP A 266 8.31 -28.88 21.26
N GLY A 267 8.12 -28.13 20.17
CA GLY A 267 7.05 -28.33 19.18
C GLY A 267 5.71 -27.75 19.58
N VAL A 268 5.68 -26.77 20.49
CA VAL A 268 4.46 -26.05 20.90
C VAL A 268 4.23 -24.88 19.93
N ASP A 269 3.00 -24.76 19.41
CA ASP A 269 2.63 -23.65 18.52
C ASP A 269 2.75 -22.30 19.24
N LEU A 270 3.43 -21.37 18.58
CA LEU A 270 3.61 -19.99 19.01
C LEU A 270 2.57 -19.05 18.39
N ILE A 271 1.72 -19.53 17.48
CA ILE A 271 0.64 -18.78 16.82
C ILE A 271 -0.74 -19.36 17.17
N ASP A 272 -1.78 -18.53 17.15
CA ASP A 272 -3.13 -18.89 17.62
C ASP A 272 -3.82 -19.97 16.75
N VAL A 273 -3.63 -19.88 15.44
CA VAL A 273 -4.20 -20.80 14.44
C VAL A 273 -3.15 -21.01 13.34
N PRO A 274 -2.89 -22.26 12.92
CA PRO A 274 -2.08 -22.54 11.74
C PRO A 274 -2.68 -21.85 10.51
N GLU A 275 -1.85 -21.16 9.74
CA GLU A 275 -2.29 -20.49 8.52
C GLU A 275 -2.30 -21.47 7.34
N TYR A 276 -3.37 -21.44 6.56
CA TYR A 276 -3.40 -22.17 5.29
C TYR A 276 -2.48 -21.46 4.32
N VAL A 277 -1.55 -22.19 3.70
CA VAL A 277 -0.51 -21.60 2.86
C VAL A 277 -1.14 -21.01 1.58
N THR A 278 -1.61 -19.79 1.69
CA THR A 278 -1.91 -18.89 0.60
C THR A 278 -0.63 -18.09 0.47
N ILE A 279 0.04 -18.22 -0.67
CA ILE A 279 1.37 -17.66 -0.92
C ILE A 279 1.47 -16.21 -0.40
N TRP A 280 2.69 -15.78 -0.06
CA TRP A 280 3.20 -14.42 0.26
C TRP A 280 3.55 -14.23 1.74
N GLY A 281 4.52 -13.34 2.03
CA GLY A 281 5.11 -13.17 3.36
C GLY A 281 4.11 -12.64 4.38
N ASP A 282 3.86 -13.41 5.45
CA ASP A 282 2.87 -13.07 6.47
C ASP A 282 3.55 -12.62 7.77
N ARG A 283 2.99 -11.57 8.36
CA ARG A 283 3.23 -11.22 9.76
C ARG A 283 2.35 -12.09 10.64
N LEU A 284 2.95 -13.06 11.29
CA LEU A 284 2.25 -14.02 12.14
C LEU A 284 2.35 -13.58 13.60
N PRO A 285 1.25 -13.09 14.21
CA PRO A 285 1.26 -12.63 15.58
C PRO A 285 1.52 -13.78 16.55
N LEU A 286 2.40 -13.54 17.50
CA LEU A 286 2.78 -14.53 18.50
C LEU A 286 1.79 -14.53 19.67
N THR A 287 1.58 -15.70 20.25
CA THR A 287 0.69 -15.91 21.41
C THR A 287 1.42 -15.79 22.74
N GLU A 288 2.75 -15.86 22.70
CA GLU A 288 3.66 -15.76 23.84
C GLU A 288 4.89 -14.92 23.43
N GLU A 289 5.48 -14.20 24.39
CA GLU A 289 6.70 -13.42 24.17
C GLU A 289 7.89 -14.35 23.94
N LEU A 290 8.75 -14.03 22.97
CA LEU A 290 10.00 -14.74 22.72
C LEU A 290 11.05 -14.36 23.77
N THR A 291 12.00 -15.26 24.04
CA THR A 291 13.16 -14.97 24.88
C THR A 291 14.46 -15.09 24.07
N GLU A 292 15.45 -14.26 24.36
CA GLU A 292 16.80 -14.38 23.78
C GLU A 292 17.29 -15.84 23.87
N GLY A 293 17.68 -16.40 22.72
CA GLY A 293 18.25 -17.73 22.60
C GLY A 293 17.23 -18.86 22.52
N ASP A 294 15.93 -18.56 22.46
CA ASP A 294 14.92 -19.54 22.10
C ASP A 294 15.15 -20.05 20.67
N GLU A 295 14.93 -21.34 20.44
CA GLU A 295 14.95 -21.91 19.09
C GLU A 295 13.50 -22.00 18.62
N ILE A 296 13.21 -21.38 17.48
CA ILE A 296 11.88 -21.45 16.86
C ILE A 296 11.99 -22.04 15.46
N THR A 297 10.91 -22.68 15.03
CA THR A 297 10.85 -23.37 13.73
C THR A 297 9.60 -22.94 12.98
N ALA A 298 9.77 -22.44 11.76
CA ALA A 298 8.69 -22.30 10.79
C ALA A 298 8.60 -23.58 9.97
N ALA A 299 7.42 -24.21 9.90
CA ALA A 299 7.24 -25.49 9.24
C ALA A 299 5.97 -25.52 8.39
N ILE A 300 6.10 -26.05 7.17
CA ILE A 300 4.97 -26.42 6.32
C ILE A 300 4.75 -27.93 6.49
N GLN A 301 3.55 -28.32 6.92
CA GLN A 301 3.16 -29.71 7.12
C GLN A 301 1.78 -30.02 6.56
N GLU A 302 1.47 -31.31 6.40
CA GLU A 302 0.09 -31.76 6.19
C GLU A 302 -0.78 -31.39 7.41
N ALA A 303 -2.01 -30.90 7.18
CA ALA A 303 -2.93 -30.53 8.26
C ALA A 303 -3.02 -31.56 9.39
N ALA A 304 -2.88 -31.08 10.63
CA ALA A 304 -3.01 -31.86 11.85
C ALA A 304 -3.63 -31.04 12.98
N ASP A 305 -3.99 -31.70 14.09
CA ASP A 305 -4.48 -31.01 15.28
C ASP A 305 -3.33 -30.29 16.04
N GLU A 306 -2.10 -30.79 15.93
CA GLU A 306 -0.89 -30.30 16.59
C GLU A 306 0.31 -30.45 15.63
N TYR A 307 1.42 -29.77 15.92
CA TYR A 307 2.67 -29.95 15.18
C TYR A 307 3.12 -31.42 15.18
N ASP A 308 3.44 -31.95 14.00
CA ASP A 308 3.85 -33.34 13.81
C ASP A 308 5.06 -33.42 12.87
N GLU A 309 6.24 -33.62 13.45
CA GLU A 309 7.51 -33.74 12.73
C GLU A 309 7.48 -34.82 11.63
N GLU A 310 6.64 -35.87 11.74
CA GLU A 310 6.52 -36.91 10.71
C GLU A 310 5.75 -36.43 9.46
N LYS A 311 5.00 -35.33 9.58
CA LYS A 311 4.19 -34.70 8.51
C LYS A 311 4.81 -33.44 7.91
N VAL A 312 5.94 -32.98 8.45
CA VAL A 312 6.65 -31.79 7.95
C VAL A 312 7.23 -32.09 6.57
N LEU A 313 6.90 -31.22 5.62
CA LEU A 313 7.44 -31.24 4.26
C LEU A 313 8.75 -30.46 4.17
N VAL A 314 8.74 -29.24 4.73
CA VAL A 314 9.91 -28.34 4.84
C VAL A 314 9.80 -27.54 6.12
N SER A 315 10.95 -27.18 6.68
CA SER A 315 11.03 -26.36 7.88
C SER A 315 12.30 -25.54 7.87
N GLU A 316 12.24 -24.33 8.42
CA GLU A 316 13.38 -23.46 8.69
C GLU A 316 13.45 -23.17 10.19
N GLN A 317 14.65 -23.19 10.76
CA GLN A 317 14.87 -23.01 12.18
C GLN A 317 15.83 -21.85 12.41
N THR A 318 15.49 -20.99 13.36
CA THR A 318 16.36 -19.87 13.77
C THR A 318 16.39 -19.72 15.28
N THR A 319 17.43 -19.06 15.76
CA THR A 319 17.59 -18.67 17.17
C THR A 319 17.07 -17.24 17.34
N VAL A 320 16.21 -17.00 18.32
CA VAL A 320 15.74 -15.65 18.67
C VAL A 320 16.93 -14.82 19.16
N PHE A 321 17.15 -13.68 18.52
CA PHE A 321 18.21 -12.75 18.92
C PHE A 321 17.74 -11.89 20.08
N GLY A 322 18.66 -11.59 21.00
CA GLY A 322 18.40 -10.55 21.96
C GLY A 322 18.38 -9.19 21.26
N HIS A 323 17.45 -8.34 21.64
CA HIS A 323 17.46 -6.94 21.29
C HIS A 323 18.59 -6.23 22.05
N PRO A 324 19.46 -5.44 21.39
CA PRO A 324 20.48 -4.69 22.10
C PRO A 324 19.85 -3.70 23.09
N GLU A 325 20.53 -3.38 24.19
CA GLU A 325 20.12 -2.28 25.08
C GLU A 325 21.04 -1.09 24.82
N PHE A 326 20.46 0.12 24.73
CA PHE A 326 21.20 1.33 24.42
C PHE A 326 20.66 2.52 25.20
N ASP A 327 21.56 3.28 25.83
CA ASP A 327 21.21 4.56 26.48
C ASP A 327 22.36 5.58 26.42
N VAL A 328 22.00 6.86 26.40
CA VAL A 328 22.95 7.96 26.60
C VAL A 328 23.28 8.07 28.08
N ALA A 329 24.53 7.78 28.44
CA ALA A 329 24.93 7.63 29.84
C ALA A 329 24.79 8.92 30.66
N GLU A 330 25.16 10.04 30.07
CA GLU A 330 25.02 11.39 30.64
C GLU A 330 24.79 12.40 29.51
N ARG A 331 23.94 13.42 29.75
CA ARG A 331 23.78 14.53 28.79
C ARG A 331 25.11 15.23 28.54
N PRO A 332 25.51 15.42 27.27
CA PRO A 332 26.80 16.00 26.97
C PRO A 332 26.84 17.49 27.32
N SER A 333 27.95 17.96 27.92
CA SER A 333 28.11 19.39 28.20
C SER A 333 28.41 20.20 26.94
N VAL A 334 28.06 21.50 26.95
CA VAL A 334 28.48 22.44 25.89
C VAL A 334 30.01 22.41 25.70
N GLY A 335 30.42 22.29 24.44
CA GLY A 335 31.81 22.18 23.98
C GLY A 335 32.36 20.75 23.97
N SER A 336 31.55 19.74 24.29
CA SER A 336 31.96 18.34 24.20
C SER A 336 32.12 17.93 22.72
N GLU A 337 33.21 17.24 22.40
CA GLU A 337 33.48 16.66 21.08
C GLU A 337 33.17 15.14 21.06
N SER A 338 32.41 14.65 22.04
CA SER A 338 32.04 13.24 22.17
C SER A 338 30.86 13.04 23.13
N ILE A 339 30.09 11.98 22.94
CA ILE A 339 28.95 11.60 23.79
C ILE A 339 29.24 10.24 24.44
N GLU A 340 28.97 10.10 25.74
CA GLU A 340 29.16 8.85 26.47
C GLU A 340 27.87 8.03 26.42
N VAL A 341 27.97 6.78 26.01
CA VAL A 341 26.83 5.86 25.81
C VAL A 341 27.08 4.54 26.54
N ASN A 342 26.00 3.90 26.98
CA ASN A 342 26.00 2.52 27.45
C ASN A 342 25.34 1.64 26.39
N ILE A 343 25.99 0.53 26.05
CA ILE A 343 25.52 -0.39 25.02
C ILE A 343 25.69 -1.81 25.55
N ASP A 344 24.63 -2.60 25.53
CA ASP A 344 24.66 -4.05 25.71
C ASP A 344 24.26 -4.70 24.38
N VAL A 345 25.18 -5.45 23.78
CA VAL A 345 24.93 -6.23 22.57
C VAL A 345 24.81 -7.70 22.96
N PRO A 346 23.63 -8.32 22.80
CA PRO A 346 23.41 -9.73 23.06
C PRO A 346 24.39 -10.64 22.32
N ALA A 347 24.73 -11.78 22.93
CA ALA A 347 25.71 -12.71 22.37
C ALA A 347 25.12 -13.63 21.30
N THR A 348 23.80 -13.62 21.15
CA THR A 348 23.02 -14.36 20.16
C THR A 348 23.08 -13.74 18.77
N ARG A 349 23.41 -12.45 18.66
CA ARG A 349 23.53 -11.75 17.37
C ARG A 349 24.75 -12.21 16.57
N ASP A 350 24.62 -12.19 15.24
CA ASP A 350 25.70 -12.54 14.32
C ASP A 350 26.68 -11.38 14.09
N ASP A 351 26.15 -10.16 13.93
CA ASP A 351 26.92 -8.94 13.67
C ASP A 351 26.84 -7.95 14.86
N GLY A 352 27.83 -7.08 14.94
CA GLY A 352 27.88 -6.01 15.93
C GLY A 352 26.89 -4.90 15.63
N VAL A 353 26.96 -3.84 16.42
CA VAL A 353 26.19 -2.61 16.20
C VAL A 353 27.13 -1.42 16.13
N ASP A 354 26.78 -0.46 15.27
CA ASP A 354 27.44 0.83 15.16
C ASP A 354 26.62 1.89 15.90
N VAL A 355 27.29 2.75 16.66
CA VAL A 355 26.65 3.94 17.26
C VAL A 355 27.09 5.19 16.51
N ARG A 356 26.08 5.92 16.06
CA ARG A 356 26.22 7.19 15.34
C ARG A 356 25.42 8.29 16.02
N ALA A 357 25.86 9.52 15.82
CA ALA A 357 25.17 10.72 16.29
C ALA A 357 24.70 11.54 15.09
N PHE A 358 23.44 11.93 15.09
CA PHE A 358 22.82 12.73 14.05
C PHE A 358 22.26 14.03 14.63
N ARG A 359 22.17 15.06 13.80
CA ARG A 359 21.30 16.21 14.07
C ARG A 359 19.83 15.83 13.78
N PRO A 360 18.85 16.62 14.26
CA PRO A 360 17.43 16.41 13.94
C PRO A 360 17.17 16.39 12.43
N ASP A 361 17.95 17.16 11.66
CA ASP A 361 17.92 17.22 10.19
C ASP A 361 18.55 16.00 9.49
N GLY A 362 18.91 14.95 10.25
CA GLY A 362 19.53 13.73 9.71
C GLY A 362 20.99 13.88 9.32
N SER A 363 21.61 15.05 9.48
CA SER A 363 23.04 15.19 9.20
C SER A 363 23.90 14.41 10.20
N ASP A 364 24.77 13.54 9.68
CA ASP A 364 25.68 12.72 10.49
C ASP A 364 26.76 13.60 11.14
N LEU A 365 26.81 13.57 12.47
CA LEU A 365 27.78 14.24 13.34
C LEU A 365 28.92 13.31 13.77
N THR A 366 28.96 12.06 13.33
CA THR A 366 29.90 11.05 13.81
C THR A 366 31.29 11.27 13.22
N ALA A 367 32.27 11.57 14.07
CA ALA A 367 33.68 11.65 13.66
C ALA A 367 34.38 10.29 13.66
N ASP A 368 34.11 9.49 14.68
CA ASP A 368 34.65 8.15 14.88
C ASP A 368 33.49 7.22 15.27
N VAL A 369 33.12 6.31 14.35
CA VAL A 369 32.05 5.33 14.58
C VAL A 369 32.47 4.37 15.69
N LEU A 370 31.58 4.17 16.66
CA LEU A 370 31.76 3.21 17.75
C LEU A 370 31.08 1.89 17.37
N THR A 371 31.86 0.90 16.97
CA THR A 371 31.39 -0.46 16.71
C THR A 371 31.51 -1.31 17.97
N VAL A 372 30.45 -2.02 18.33
CA VAL A 372 30.40 -2.92 19.49
C VAL A 372 30.08 -4.34 19.03
N ASP A 373 31.04 -5.25 19.21
CA ASP A 373 30.88 -6.68 18.86
C ASP A 373 29.76 -7.36 19.69
N PRO A 374 29.15 -8.45 19.19
CA PRO A 374 28.22 -9.27 19.97
C PRO A 374 28.78 -9.79 21.30
N GLY A 375 27.90 -9.87 22.30
CA GLY A 375 28.21 -10.33 23.66
C GLY A 375 29.05 -9.34 24.48
N LYS A 376 29.04 -8.05 24.12
CA LYS A 376 29.74 -6.98 24.83
C LYS A 376 28.74 -6.07 25.53
N ASN A 377 29.09 -5.72 26.76
CA ASN A 377 28.51 -4.60 27.48
C ASN A 377 29.61 -3.55 27.64
N VAL A 378 29.44 -2.38 27.04
CA VAL A 378 30.43 -1.31 27.03
C VAL A 378 29.81 0.01 27.45
N GLN A 379 30.63 0.81 28.14
CA GLN A 379 30.41 2.24 28.32
C GLN A 379 31.57 2.94 27.63
N ASP A 380 31.31 3.62 26.51
CA ASP A 380 32.34 4.27 25.70
C ASP A 380 31.82 5.56 25.07
N ARG A 381 32.66 6.22 24.27
CA ARG A 381 32.38 7.52 23.66
C ARG A 381 32.25 7.44 22.15
N VAL A 382 31.18 8.03 21.63
CA VAL A 382 31.02 8.35 20.20
C VAL A 382 31.65 9.72 19.95
N GLY A 383 32.59 9.81 19.01
CA GLY A 383 33.25 11.07 18.67
C GLY A 383 32.38 11.92 17.75
N LEU A 384 32.40 13.25 17.94
CA LEU A 384 31.64 14.20 17.13
C LEU A 384 32.54 15.00 16.18
N THR A 385 32.04 15.37 15.00
CA THR A 385 32.78 16.16 14.00
C THR A 385 33.11 17.56 14.49
N ASP A 386 32.23 18.13 15.31
CA ASP A 386 32.34 19.45 15.91
C ASP A 386 31.94 19.40 17.39
N GLY A 387 32.40 20.39 18.17
CA GLY A 387 32.03 20.49 19.58
C GLY A 387 30.64 21.10 19.75
N LEU A 388 29.86 20.56 20.69
CA LEU A 388 28.47 21.00 20.89
C LEU A 388 28.34 22.45 21.34
N GLU A 389 27.33 23.15 20.85
CA GLU A 389 26.91 24.47 21.27
C GLU A 389 25.69 24.40 22.21
N ALA A 390 25.34 25.52 22.84
CA ALA A 390 24.12 25.58 23.64
C ALA A 390 22.91 25.58 22.72
N GLY A 391 21.92 24.72 23.00
CA GLY A 391 20.75 24.54 22.14
C GLY A 391 20.87 23.37 21.15
N ASP A 392 22.05 22.76 21.03
CA ASP A 392 22.20 21.58 20.17
C ASP A 392 21.36 20.42 20.70
N ILE A 393 20.49 19.92 19.84
CA ILE A 393 19.71 18.69 20.01
C ILE A 393 20.31 17.68 19.05
N LEU A 394 20.36 16.42 19.45
CA LEU A 394 20.96 15.36 18.66
C LEU A 394 20.26 14.04 18.94
N GLU A 395 20.27 13.18 17.94
CA GLU A 395 19.72 11.83 18.01
C GLU A 395 20.88 10.84 17.93
N ILE A 396 20.99 9.99 18.94
CA ILE A 396 22.01 8.95 18.94
C ILE A 396 21.34 7.67 18.48
N ALA A 397 21.84 7.11 17.38
CA ALA A 397 21.25 5.95 16.73
C ALA A 397 22.14 4.74 16.92
N LEU A 398 21.51 3.62 17.24
CA LEU A 398 22.11 2.29 17.20
C LEU A 398 21.74 1.64 15.87
N LEU A 399 22.74 1.30 15.07
CA LEU A 399 22.60 0.74 13.72
C LEU A 399 23.23 -0.64 13.66
N GLU A 400 22.82 -1.45 12.67
CA GLU A 400 23.58 -2.65 12.33
C GLU A 400 25.01 -2.27 11.89
N GLU A 401 25.99 -3.14 12.15
CA GLU A 401 27.39 -2.86 11.80
C GLU A 401 27.54 -2.57 10.30
N GLY A 402 28.08 -1.38 9.98
CA GLY A 402 28.29 -0.93 8.60
C GLY A 402 27.15 -0.12 7.99
N ASP A 403 25.99 -0.03 8.64
CA ASP A 403 24.93 0.88 8.21
C ASP A 403 25.23 2.33 8.58
N GLU A 404 24.86 3.24 7.68
CA GLU A 404 25.05 4.69 7.85
C GLU A 404 23.72 5.46 7.80
N ASP A 405 22.64 4.77 7.45
CA ASP A 405 21.32 5.35 7.25
C ASP A 405 20.58 5.45 8.58
N ARG A 406 20.37 6.68 9.06
CA ARG A 406 19.68 6.97 10.33
C ARG A 406 18.32 6.28 10.41
N ASP A 407 17.59 6.19 9.31
CA ASP A 407 16.22 5.71 9.32
C ASP A 407 16.13 4.19 9.47
N LYS A 408 17.27 3.48 9.33
CA LYS A 408 17.42 2.04 9.60
C LYS A 408 17.86 1.73 11.04
N ALA A 409 17.91 2.73 11.92
CA ALA A 409 18.33 2.54 13.29
C ALA A 409 17.47 1.52 14.04
N LEU A 410 18.12 0.56 14.69
CA LEU A 410 17.51 -0.40 15.62
C LEU A 410 16.87 0.33 16.80
N GLN A 411 17.55 1.36 17.30
CA GLN A 411 17.10 2.22 18.40
C GLN A 411 17.60 3.64 18.19
N ARG A 412 16.85 4.62 18.72
CA ARG A 412 17.18 6.05 18.65
C ARG A 412 16.92 6.68 20.00
N GLU A 413 17.94 7.34 20.55
CA GLU A 413 17.86 8.05 21.81
C GLU A 413 18.12 9.54 21.59
N PRO A 414 17.09 10.39 21.69
CA PRO A 414 17.27 11.83 21.54
C PRO A 414 17.90 12.42 22.80
N THR A 415 18.81 13.36 22.63
CA THR A 415 19.45 14.08 23.72
C THR A 415 19.81 15.50 23.30
N SER A 416 20.34 16.29 24.22
CA SER A 416 20.74 17.67 23.95
C SER A 416 21.93 18.09 24.80
N ALA A 417 22.63 19.11 24.34
CA ALA A 417 23.66 19.76 25.13
C ALA A 417 23.07 20.28 26.45
N ASP A 418 23.71 19.94 27.57
CA ASP A 418 23.27 20.31 28.92
C ASP A 418 23.47 21.82 29.18
N ALA A 419 22.54 22.61 28.67
CA ALA A 419 22.45 24.06 28.85
C ALA A 419 21.00 24.51 28.65
N SER A 420 20.59 25.53 29.40
CA SER A 420 19.35 26.24 29.11
C SER A 420 19.54 27.17 27.93
N TYR A 421 18.73 26.99 26.90
CA TYR A 421 18.79 27.72 25.64
C TYR A 421 17.38 27.92 25.10
N ALA A 422 17.19 29.02 24.39
CA ALA A 422 15.97 29.33 23.69
C ALA A 422 16.33 30.12 22.45
N THR A 423 15.76 29.78 21.31
CA THR A 423 15.86 30.58 20.10
C THR A 423 14.65 30.42 19.22
N PHE A 424 14.35 31.46 18.45
CA PHE A 424 13.53 31.32 17.24
C PHE A 424 14.42 30.74 16.14
N THR A 425 14.08 29.55 15.63
CA THR A 425 14.83 28.88 14.56
C THR A 425 14.63 29.55 13.21
N GLN A 426 13.55 30.32 13.07
CA GLN A 426 13.27 31.16 11.91
C GLN A 426 12.95 32.58 12.36
N GLN A 427 13.18 33.54 11.46
CA GLN A 427 12.88 34.95 11.71
C GLN A 427 11.36 35.19 11.60
N PRO A 428 10.65 35.54 12.70
CA PRO A 428 9.20 35.72 12.64
C PRO A 428 8.79 36.93 11.80
N SER A 429 7.68 36.81 11.07
CA SER A 429 7.08 37.79 10.17
C SER A 429 5.69 38.24 10.65
N ASP A 430 5.18 39.35 10.12
CA ASP A 430 3.83 39.84 10.40
C ASP A 430 2.71 39.05 9.69
N SER A 431 3.08 38.04 8.90
CA SER A 431 2.17 37.10 8.26
C SER A 431 2.13 35.71 8.92
N ASP A 432 2.99 35.47 9.91
CA ASP A 432 3.10 34.16 10.54
C ASP A 432 1.96 33.91 11.53
N GLU A 433 1.28 32.77 11.40
CA GLU A 433 0.34 32.24 12.40
C GLU A 433 1.05 31.35 13.45
N TYR A 434 2.30 30.95 13.17
CA TYR A 434 3.12 30.09 14.02
C TYR A 434 4.56 30.63 14.14
N VAL A 435 5.22 30.38 15.26
CA VAL A 435 6.66 30.64 15.41
C VAL A 435 7.44 29.34 15.53
N SER A 436 8.52 29.21 14.78
CA SER A 436 9.45 28.07 14.87
C SER A 436 10.48 28.32 15.97
N ILE A 437 10.63 27.36 16.88
CA ILE A 437 11.47 27.48 18.06
C ILE A 437 12.36 26.27 18.27
N SER A 438 13.44 26.46 19.02
CA SER A 438 14.23 25.40 19.65
C SER A 438 14.61 25.83 21.07
N VAL A 439 14.33 24.96 22.03
CA VAL A 439 14.57 25.18 23.46
C VAL A 439 15.21 23.95 24.09
N THR A 440 16.14 24.20 25.01
CA THR A 440 16.72 23.18 25.88
C THR A 440 16.77 23.73 27.30
N VAL A 441 16.75 22.86 28.30
CA VAL A 441 16.85 23.21 29.72
C VAL A 441 17.99 22.40 30.33
N SER A 442 18.83 23.03 31.14
CA SER A 442 19.93 22.35 31.82
C SER A 442 19.46 21.49 32.99
N ASP A 443 20.21 20.44 33.31
CA ASP A 443 19.97 19.61 34.48
C ASP A 443 20.10 20.42 35.79
N GLU A 444 20.96 21.45 35.82
CA GLU A 444 21.09 22.37 36.97
C GLU A 444 19.79 23.16 37.18
N ASP A 445 19.17 23.65 36.11
CA ASP A 445 17.92 24.41 36.21
C ASP A 445 16.73 23.53 36.60
N PHE A 446 16.66 22.29 36.10
CA PHE A 446 15.66 21.31 36.58
C PHE A 446 15.91 20.87 38.03
N ALA A 447 17.16 20.82 38.49
CA ALA A 447 17.44 20.50 39.89
C ALA A 447 16.90 21.57 40.86
N ASP A 448 16.78 22.81 40.41
CA ASP A 448 16.24 23.94 41.18
C ASP A 448 14.72 24.11 40.99
N HIS A 449 14.11 23.47 39.99
CA HIS A 449 12.72 23.67 39.58
C HIS A 449 12.01 22.37 39.19
N ASP A 450 10.89 22.05 39.86
CA ASP A 450 10.12 20.82 39.60
C ASP A 450 9.49 20.77 38.19
N GLU A 451 9.15 21.95 37.62
CA GLU A 451 8.59 22.09 36.27
C GLU A 451 9.10 23.40 35.63
N VAL A 452 9.41 23.35 34.33
CA VAL A 452 9.84 24.49 33.51
C VAL A 452 8.84 24.65 32.36
N GLU A 453 8.58 25.89 31.95
CA GLU A 453 7.62 26.21 30.91
C GLU A 453 8.23 27.14 29.84
N VAL A 454 7.74 26.98 28.62
CA VAL A 454 8.05 27.81 27.46
C VAL A 454 6.88 28.76 27.22
N ARG A 455 7.20 30.03 27.00
CA ARG A 455 6.24 31.10 26.69
C ARG A 455 6.73 31.93 25.52
N VAL A 456 5.77 32.48 24.75
CA VAL A 456 6.03 33.51 23.75
C VAL A 456 5.20 34.73 24.13
N VAL A 457 5.84 35.88 24.31
CA VAL A 457 5.20 37.12 24.75
C VAL A 457 5.60 38.30 23.86
N ASP A 458 4.79 39.35 23.84
CA ASP A 458 5.12 40.60 23.15
C ASP A 458 5.90 41.60 24.02
N GLU A 459 6.22 42.76 23.45
CA GLU A 459 6.94 43.86 24.14
C GLU A 459 6.23 44.41 25.38
N ALA A 460 4.94 44.12 25.55
CA ALA A 460 4.14 44.52 26.70
C ALA A 460 4.06 43.42 27.79
N ASP A 461 4.78 42.31 27.61
CA ASP A 461 4.72 41.09 28.42
C ASP A 461 3.34 40.38 28.31
N ASP A 462 2.55 40.66 27.27
CA ASP A 462 1.28 39.96 27.02
C ASP A 462 1.54 38.62 26.31
N GLU A 463 0.86 37.55 26.72
CA GLU A 463 1.01 36.21 26.15
C GLU A 463 0.54 36.17 24.69
N LEU A 464 1.34 35.54 23.84
CA LEU A 464 1.04 35.31 22.43
C LEU A 464 0.59 33.88 22.15
N ILE A 465 0.62 32.98 23.12
CA ILE A 465 0.23 31.55 22.98
C ILE A 465 -0.92 31.24 23.94
N GLU A 466 -1.75 30.25 23.61
CA GLU A 466 -2.97 29.96 24.40
C GLU A 466 -2.64 29.48 25.81
N GLU A 467 -1.72 28.51 25.92
CA GLU A 467 -1.20 28.00 27.18
C GLU A 467 0.33 27.82 27.12
N PRO A 468 1.05 27.99 28.23
CA PRO A 468 2.49 27.70 28.31
C PRO A 468 2.78 26.22 28.08
N ILE A 469 3.84 25.91 27.35
CA ILE A 469 4.26 24.53 27.07
C ILE A 469 5.14 24.05 28.23
N LEU A 470 4.74 22.99 28.92
CA LEU A 470 5.51 22.41 30.01
C LEU A 470 6.59 21.47 29.47
N LEU A 471 7.83 21.66 29.92
CA LEU A 471 8.95 20.76 29.64
C LEU A 471 9.24 19.90 30.89
N PRO A 472 9.01 18.58 30.83
CA PRO A 472 9.34 17.69 31.91
C PRO A 472 10.86 17.41 31.97
N PRO A 473 11.45 17.12 33.14
CA PRO A 473 12.88 16.77 33.25
C PRO A 473 13.29 15.56 32.41
N GLU A 474 12.36 14.64 32.15
CA GLU A 474 12.58 13.45 31.32
C GLU A 474 12.76 13.81 29.83
N ILE A 475 12.24 14.95 29.38
CA ILE A 475 12.38 15.47 28.02
C ILE A 475 12.80 16.94 28.11
N PRO A 476 14.10 17.20 28.38
CA PRO A 476 14.58 18.52 28.76
C PRO A 476 14.78 19.47 27.57
N PHE A 477 14.11 19.22 26.45
CA PHE A 477 14.22 19.98 25.21
C PHE A 477 12.92 19.91 24.41
N GLY A 478 12.76 20.83 23.47
CA GLY A 478 11.65 20.85 22.54
C GLY A 478 11.99 21.73 21.35
N TYR A 479 11.51 21.37 20.18
CA TYR A 479 11.64 22.14 18.95
C TYR A 479 10.39 21.94 18.11
N GLY A 480 10.06 22.92 17.27
CA GLY A 480 8.86 22.87 16.43
C GLY A 480 8.13 24.21 16.38
N LEU A 481 6.88 24.16 15.94
CA LEU A 481 6.04 25.33 15.75
C LEU A 481 5.13 25.56 16.95
N ILE A 482 4.95 26.82 17.33
CA ILE A 482 3.96 27.22 18.33
C ILE A 482 2.96 28.17 17.68
N GLU A 483 1.68 27.81 17.76
CA GLU A 483 0.57 28.64 17.27
C GLU A 483 0.43 29.93 18.08
N LEU A 484 0.21 31.03 17.37
CA LEU A 484 -0.02 32.33 17.95
C LEU A 484 -1.52 32.61 18.10
N THR A 485 -1.91 33.16 19.24
CA THR A 485 -3.29 33.58 19.54
C THR A 485 -3.75 34.83 18.77
N ARG A 486 -2.81 35.50 18.07
CA ARG A 486 -3.05 36.66 17.23
C ARG A 486 -1.95 36.81 16.18
N ASP A 487 -2.31 37.46 15.08
CA ASP A 487 -1.36 37.97 14.09
C ASP A 487 -0.31 38.88 14.73
N LEU A 488 0.91 38.79 14.21
CA LEU A 488 2.00 39.67 14.59
C LEU A 488 1.92 41.02 13.85
N THR A 489 2.69 42.00 14.31
CA THR A 489 2.80 43.33 13.69
C THR A 489 4.25 43.62 13.31
N GLU A 490 4.49 44.05 12.06
CA GLU A 490 5.81 44.49 11.60
C GLU A 490 6.47 45.43 12.62
N GLY A 491 7.68 45.06 13.04
CA GLY A 491 8.50 45.86 13.95
C GLY A 491 8.13 45.74 15.43
N GLU A 492 7.16 44.91 15.82
CA GLU A 492 6.96 44.54 17.22
C GLU A 492 8.11 43.63 17.70
N GLU A 493 8.45 43.70 18.98
CA GLU A 493 9.40 42.77 19.59
C GLU A 493 8.61 41.65 20.26
N ILE A 494 9.00 40.40 19.98
CA ILE A 494 8.49 39.22 20.66
C ILE A 494 9.62 38.49 21.35
N THR A 495 9.32 37.83 22.47
CA THR A 495 10.29 37.10 23.28
C THR A 495 9.83 35.67 23.50
N LEU A 496 10.67 34.73 23.09
CA LEU A 496 10.61 33.34 23.52
C LEU A 496 11.32 33.23 24.86
N ALA A 497 10.67 32.65 25.86
CA ALA A 497 11.20 32.53 27.20
C ALA A 497 11.00 31.14 27.79
N VAL A 498 12.07 30.59 28.33
CA VAL A 498 12.09 29.39 29.15
C VAL A 498 12.20 29.84 30.61
N GLN A 499 11.23 29.50 31.46
CA GLN A 499 11.21 29.92 32.85
C GLN A 499 10.64 28.83 33.78
N PRO A 500 10.91 28.88 35.10
CA PRO A 500 10.23 27.98 36.04
C PRO A 500 8.73 28.18 35.98
N GLN A 501 7.97 27.10 36.15
CA GLN A 501 6.51 27.14 36.06
C GLN A 501 5.92 28.23 36.96
N ALA A 502 5.15 29.12 36.35
CA ALA A 502 4.48 30.22 37.01
C ALA A 502 3.05 30.37 36.47
N GLY A 503 2.24 31.21 37.13
CA GLY A 503 0.90 31.53 36.63
C GLY A 503 0.89 32.61 35.55
N GLU A 504 2.01 33.30 35.33
CA GLU A 504 2.18 34.42 34.40
C GLU A 504 3.64 34.49 33.96
N TYR A 505 3.92 35.10 32.79
CA TYR A 505 5.28 35.42 32.37
C TYR A 505 6.00 36.30 33.39
N LYS A 506 7.27 35.98 33.67
CA LYS A 506 8.12 36.70 34.62
C LYS A 506 9.53 36.91 34.03
N PRO A 507 9.80 38.07 33.40
CA PRO A 507 11.08 38.32 32.74
C PRO A 507 12.31 38.30 33.67
N GLY A 508 12.10 38.42 34.99
CA GLY A 508 13.17 38.35 35.98
C GLY A 508 13.49 36.95 36.51
N GLU A 509 12.69 35.94 36.15
CA GLU A 509 12.84 34.53 36.55
C GLU A 509 13.21 33.63 35.35
N THR A 510 13.39 34.21 34.16
CA THR A 510 13.71 33.50 32.91
C THR A 510 15.10 32.85 32.97
N LEU A 511 15.16 31.58 32.59
CA LEU A 511 16.38 30.74 32.53
C LEU A 511 17.13 30.97 31.22
N ALA A 512 16.39 31.00 30.11
CA ALA A 512 16.87 31.34 28.77
C ALA A 512 15.80 32.10 28.00
N SER A 513 16.21 33.01 27.13
CA SER A 513 15.29 33.76 26.28
C SER A 513 15.94 34.20 24.99
N ASP A 514 15.13 34.34 23.97
CA ASP A 514 15.47 34.99 22.72
C ASP A 514 14.44 36.08 22.41
N THR A 515 14.90 37.23 21.95
CA THR A 515 14.04 38.36 21.61
C THR A 515 14.36 38.79 20.19
N VAL A 516 13.34 38.79 19.35
CA VAL A 516 13.44 39.14 17.94
C VAL A 516 12.46 40.24 17.59
N THR A 517 12.83 41.07 16.63
CA THR A 517 11.91 42.05 16.03
C THR A 517 11.22 41.39 14.85
N VAL A 518 9.89 41.42 14.82
CA VAL A 518 9.06 40.88 13.73
C VAL A 518 9.39 41.61 12.42
N ALA A 519 9.67 40.83 11.37
CA ALA A 519 10.03 41.36 10.05
C ALA A 519 8.79 41.75 9.22
N ASP A 520 8.98 42.68 8.29
CA ASP A 520 8.07 42.90 7.14
C ASP A 520 8.45 41.86 6.09
N ASP A 521 7.77 40.72 6.09
CA ASP A 521 8.01 39.71 5.06
C ASP A 521 6.71 38.98 4.76
N ALA A 522 6.38 38.90 3.47
CA ALA A 522 5.41 37.93 3.01
C ALA A 522 6.15 36.59 2.89
N GLY A 523 6.51 36.01 4.04
CA GLY A 523 7.27 34.76 4.17
C GLY A 523 6.63 33.62 3.35
N PRO A 524 7.26 32.43 3.32
CA PRO A 524 6.69 31.35 2.53
C PRO A 524 5.28 31.04 3.07
N THR A 525 4.26 31.17 2.24
CA THR A 525 2.88 30.88 2.66
C THR A 525 2.57 29.46 2.22
N ALA A 526 2.42 28.55 3.19
CA ALA A 526 1.90 27.22 2.90
C ALA A 526 0.42 27.34 2.55
N SER A 527 0.02 26.79 1.41
CA SER A 527 -1.37 26.67 1.03
C SER A 527 -1.57 25.48 0.11
N PHE A 528 -2.67 24.76 0.31
CA PHE A 528 -3.05 23.70 -0.58
C PHE A 528 -4.54 23.71 -0.89
N THR A 529 -4.88 22.99 -1.94
CA THR A 529 -6.25 22.63 -2.26
C THR A 529 -6.35 21.12 -2.35
N PHE A 530 -7.54 20.57 -2.17
CA PHE A 530 -7.76 19.14 -2.34
C PHE A 530 -8.99 18.89 -3.22
N SER A 531 -8.98 17.77 -3.92
CA SER A 531 -10.06 17.34 -4.79
C SER A 531 -10.32 15.85 -4.62
N PRO A 532 -11.59 15.43 -4.46
CA PRO A 532 -12.80 16.27 -4.45
C PRO A 532 -12.96 17.09 -3.15
N GLU A 533 -13.64 18.25 -3.19
CA GLU A 533 -13.91 19.12 -2.01
C GLU A 533 -14.74 18.43 -0.91
N SER A 534 -15.27 17.24 -1.18
CA SER A 534 -16.10 16.48 -0.25
C SER A 534 -15.94 14.98 -0.52
N PRO A 535 -14.78 14.42 -0.17
CA PRO A 535 -14.45 13.03 -0.46
C PRO A 535 -15.35 12.08 0.32
N ASP A 536 -15.66 10.93 -0.28
CA ASP A 536 -16.23 9.79 0.43
C ASP A 536 -15.08 8.93 0.97
N VAL A 537 -15.32 8.19 2.05
CA VAL A 537 -14.39 7.13 2.49
C VAL A 537 -13.99 6.20 1.33
N GLU A 538 -12.76 5.70 1.37
CA GLU A 538 -12.17 4.82 0.35
C GLU A 538 -12.12 5.44 -1.07
N THR A 539 -12.16 6.77 -1.15
CA THR A 539 -11.94 7.51 -2.40
C THR A 539 -10.59 8.22 -2.32
N GLU A 540 -9.79 8.05 -3.37
CA GLU A 540 -8.53 8.77 -3.51
C GLU A 540 -8.78 10.28 -3.59
N VAL A 541 -8.13 11.02 -2.69
CA VAL A 541 -8.16 12.48 -2.61
C VAL A 541 -6.81 12.99 -3.08
N THR A 542 -6.81 13.88 -4.08
CA THR A 542 -5.59 14.54 -4.55
C THR A 542 -5.44 15.87 -3.84
N PHE A 543 -4.26 16.11 -3.27
CA PHE A 543 -3.84 17.32 -2.60
C PHE A 543 -2.81 18.04 -3.47
N ASP A 544 -2.98 19.34 -3.68
CA ASP A 544 -2.14 20.18 -4.54
C ASP A 544 -1.67 21.42 -3.76
N ALA A 545 -0.37 21.45 -3.45
CA ALA A 545 0.30 22.54 -2.74
C ALA A 545 0.91 23.60 -3.67
N SER A 546 0.65 23.56 -4.99
CA SER A 546 1.25 24.47 -5.98
C SER A 546 0.88 25.95 -5.80
N ALA A 547 -0.13 26.25 -4.98
CA ALA A 547 -0.51 27.60 -4.60
C ALA A 547 0.39 28.20 -3.51
N SER A 548 1.24 27.39 -2.87
CA SER A 548 2.18 27.85 -1.85
C SER A 548 3.20 28.83 -2.43
N GLU A 549 3.42 29.96 -1.74
CA GLU A 549 4.37 30.99 -2.17
C GLU A 549 5.70 30.79 -1.43
N PRO A 550 6.86 30.69 -2.11
CA PRO A 550 8.17 30.61 -1.45
C PRO A 550 8.75 31.99 -1.12
N ALA A 551 9.50 32.13 -0.02
CA ALA A 551 10.32 33.31 0.24
C ALA A 551 11.54 33.39 -0.71
N GLU A 552 12.25 32.29 -0.97
CA GLU A 552 13.37 32.24 -1.93
C GLU A 552 13.44 30.93 -2.76
N LYS A 553 13.15 29.75 -2.16
CA LYS A 553 13.00 28.44 -2.82
C LYS A 553 12.34 27.45 -1.82
N ILE A 554 11.44 26.58 -2.28
CA ILE A 554 10.93 25.44 -1.50
C ILE A 554 11.76 24.23 -1.92
N GLU A 555 12.34 23.52 -0.95
CA GLU A 555 13.09 22.28 -1.22
C GLU A 555 12.15 21.08 -1.24
N GLU A 556 11.26 20.96 -0.24
CA GLU A 556 10.36 19.81 -0.11
C GLU A 556 8.99 20.18 0.49
N TYR A 557 7.98 19.39 0.13
CA TYR A 557 6.63 19.43 0.70
C TYR A 557 6.40 18.08 1.40
N MET A 558 5.96 18.11 2.65
CA MET A 558 5.63 16.92 3.43
C MET A 558 4.18 16.99 3.91
N TRP A 559 3.48 15.87 3.88
CA TRP A 559 2.06 15.77 4.19
C TRP A 559 1.84 14.83 5.37
N ASP A 560 1.06 15.27 6.34
CA ASP A 560 0.45 14.45 7.38
C ASP A 560 -1.07 14.48 7.14
N PHE A 561 -1.66 13.31 6.86
CA PHE A 561 -3.09 13.14 6.63
C PHE A 561 -3.83 12.62 7.86
N THR A 562 -3.12 12.19 8.90
CA THR A 562 -3.70 11.49 10.06
C THR A 562 -3.61 12.25 11.37
N ASP A 563 -2.95 13.41 11.38
CA ASP A 563 -2.76 14.28 12.53
C ASP A 563 -2.05 13.55 13.69
N ASP A 564 -1.08 12.70 13.32
CA ASP A 564 -0.28 11.93 14.27
C ASP A 564 1.18 12.41 14.34
N ASP A 565 1.46 13.56 13.73
CA ASP A 565 2.77 14.18 13.58
C ASP A 565 3.78 13.30 12.79
N ARG A 566 3.31 12.29 12.04
CA ARG A 566 4.12 11.51 11.10
C ARG A 566 3.84 11.93 9.67
N ILE A 567 4.90 11.94 8.86
CA ILE A 567 4.78 12.25 7.44
C ILE A 567 4.32 11.00 6.68
N ASP A 568 3.17 11.14 6.02
CA ASP A 568 2.52 10.10 5.21
C ASP A 568 2.94 10.16 3.74
N ALA A 569 3.25 11.35 3.21
CA ALA A 569 3.65 11.53 1.82
C ALA A 569 4.52 12.78 1.63
N THR A 570 5.26 12.83 0.52
CA THR A 570 6.03 14.01 0.10
C THR A 570 5.70 14.43 -1.34
N GLY A 571 6.07 15.66 -1.69
CA GLY A 571 5.91 16.22 -3.05
C GLY A 571 4.82 17.29 -3.15
N THR A 572 4.90 18.12 -4.21
CA THR A 572 3.96 19.24 -4.42
C THR A 572 2.52 18.79 -4.66
N GLU A 573 2.34 17.59 -5.20
CA GLU A 573 1.05 16.90 -5.30
C GLU A 573 1.16 15.56 -4.56
N ALA A 574 0.16 15.22 -3.77
CA ALA A 574 0.09 13.95 -3.05
C ALA A 574 -1.34 13.37 -3.10
N THR A 575 -1.48 12.06 -2.90
CA THR A 575 -2.77 11.39 -2.86
C THR A 575 -2.95 10.61 -1.57
N HIS A 576 -4.13 10.70 -0.95
CA HIS A 576 -4.46 9.93 0.25
C HIS A 576 -5.89 9.39 0.20
N THR A 577 -6.14 8.27 0.87
CA THR A 577 -7.46 7.63 0.95
C THR A 577 -7.86 7.41 2.41
N PHE A 578 -8.91 8.11 2.85
CA PHE A 578 -9.41 8.00 4.23
C PHE A 578 -10.36 6.81 4.40
N SER A 579 -10.12 5.97 5.40
CA SER A 579 -10.96 4.80 5.69
C SER A 579 -12.16 5.10 6.58
N ASP A 580 -12.09 6.16 7.39
CA ASP A 580 -13.15 6.54 8.31
C ASP A 580 -13.84 7.85 7.91
N PRO A 581 -15.17 7.96 8.08
CA PRO A 581 -15.89 9.21 7.83
C PRO A 581 -15.72 10.17 9.02
N GLY A 582 -15.58 11.46 8.75
CA GLY A 582 -15.36 12.45 9.80
C GLY A 582 -14.64 13.68 9.29
N ASP A 583 -14.38 14.60 10.21
CA ASP A 583 -13.41 15.68 10.00
C ASP A 583 -12.02 15.08 10.21
N HIS A 584 -11.15 15.21 9.22
CA HIS A 584 -9.73 14.84 9.29
C HIS A 584 -8.90 16.10 9.13
N GLU A 585 -7.93 16.31 10.01
CA GLU A 585 -7.00 17.43 9.88
C GLU A 585 -5.86 16.99 8.98
N VAL A 586 -5.64 17.73 7.88
CA VAL A 586 -4.53 17.47 6.96
C VAL A 586 -3.56 18.62 7.08
N THR A 587 -2.32 18.29 7.43
CA THR A 587 -1.26 19.26 7.68
C THR A 587 -0.21 19.17 6.57
N LEU A 588 0.08 20.32 5.96
CA LEU A 588 1.15 20.48 4.98
C LEU A 588 2.33 21.19 5.64
N TYR A 589 3.51 20.59 5.56
CA TYR A 589 4.78 21.19 5.94
C TYR A 589 5.58 21.55 4.69
N ILE A 590 6.07 22.78 4.63
CA ILE A 590 7.04 23.22 3.63
C ILE A 590 8.41 23.23 4.29
N MET A 591 9.38 22.51 3.73
CA MET A 591 10.70 22.34 4.34
C MET A 591 11.79 23.15 3.61
N ASP A 592 12.81 23.56 4.36
CA ASP A 592 14.06 24.08 3.81
C ASP A 592 15.12 22.98 3.61
N ASP A 593 16.37 23.38 3.31
CA ASP A 593 17.51 22.48 3.12
C ASP A 593 18.09 21.93 4.45
N THR A 594 17.41 22.17 5.57
CA THR A 594 17.78 21.72 6.92
C THR A 594 16.70 20.86 7.58
N ASP A 595 15.77 20.28 6.80
CA ASP A 595 14.66 19.45 7.29
C ASP A 595 13.87 20.11 8.44
N MET A 596 13.77 21.45 8.40
CA MET A 596 12.97 22.25 9.32
C MET A 596 11.77 22.86 8.58
N PRO A 597 10.56 22.87 9.18
CA PRO A 597 9.38 23.40 8.50
C PRO A 597 9.40 24.94 8.43
N LEU A 598 9.57 25.48 7.23
CA LEU A 598 9.49 26.91 6.88
C LEU A 598 8.09 27.50 7.03
N ALA A 599 7.06 26.70 6.73
CA ALA A 599 5.67 27.11 6.84
C ALA A 599 4.79 25.87 7.00
N VAL A 600 3.70 26.03 7.73
CA VAL A 600 2.70 24.98 7.93
C VAL A 600 1.31 25.54 7.71
N THR A 601 0.44 24.72 7.13
CA THR A 601 -0.99 25.00 7.06
C THR A 601 -1.75 23.72 7.32
N THR A 602 -2.84 23.83 8.08
CA THR A 602 -3.74 22.71 8.35
C THR A 602 -5.12 23.06 7.81
N GLU A 603 -5.71 22.15 7.04
CA GLU A 603 -7.08 22.28 6.56
C GLU A 603 -7.90 21.05 6.96
N THR A 604 -9.14 21.28 7.38
CA THR A 604 -10.06 20.18 7.73
C THR A 604 -10.68 19.60 6.47
N VAL A 605 -10.40 18.33 6.19
CA VAL A 605 -11.07 17.55 5.15
C VAL A 605 -12.27 16.85 5.76
N ASN A 606 -13.47 17.27 5.36
CA ASN A 606 -14.71 16.59 5.76
C ASN A 606 -14.96 15.37 4.87
N VAL A 607 -14.54 14.20 5.35
CA VAL A 607 -14.76 12.91 4.70
C VAL A 607 -16.16 12.41 5.01
N ARG A 608 -16.95 12.21 3.96
CA ARG A 608 -18.31 11.75 4.07
C ARG A 608 -18.37 10.23 4.16
N GLU A 609 -19.37 9.80 4.89
CA GLU A 609 -19.83 8.42 4.84
C GLU A 609 -20.22 8.04 3.40
N GLY A 610 -19.49 7.08 2.82
CA GLY A 610 -19.59 6.71 1.41
C GLY A 610 -20.90 5.99 1.02
N CYS A 611 -21.32 6.16 -0.24
CA CYS A 611 -22.38 5.34 -0.84
C CYS A 611 -21.78 4.37 -1.86
N PHE A 612 -20.90 3.47 -1.41
CA PHE A 612 -20.06 2.58 -2.24
C PHE A 612 -20.74 2.01 -3.49
N ILE A 613 -21.90 1.38 -3.35
CA ILE A 613 -22.65 0.79 -4.49
C ILE A 613 -23.13 1.86 -5.49
N ALA A 614 -23.61 3.00 -4.98
CA ALA A 614 -24.14 4.07 -5.82
C ALA A 614 -23.01 4.84 -6.52
N THR A 615 -21.92 5.11 -5.81
CA THR A 615 -20.70 5.73 -6.31
C THR A 615 -20.05 4.86 -7.38
N ALA A 616 -19.83 3.56 -7.10
CA ALA A 616 -19.29 2.60 -8.08
C ALA A 616 -20.16 2.52 -9.34
N ALA A 617 -21.49 2.52 -9.20
CA ALA A 617 -22.40 2.43 -10.33
C ALA A 617 -22.51 3.74 -11.15
N CYS A 618 -22.35 4.89 -10.51
CA CYS A 618 -22.42 6.20 -11.17
C CYS A 618 -21.07 6.66 -11.73
N GLY A 619 -19.97 6.12 -11.19
CA GLY A 619 -18.59 6.41 -11.57
C GLY A 619 -18.03 7.70 -10.97
N THR A 620 -18.80 8.38 -10.12
CA THR A 620 -18.38 9.57 -9.38
C THR A 620 -19.28 9.73 -8.16
N PRO A 621 -18.73 10.15 -7.00
CA PRO A 621 -19.50 10.43 -5.79
C PRO A 621 -20.46 11.62 -5.98
N ASP A 622 -20.14 12.58 -6.86
CA ASP A 622 -20.90 13.82 -7.08
C ASP A 622 -22.10 13.65 -8.03
N HIS A 623 -22.51 12.43 -8.31
CA HIS A 623 -23.64 12.18 -9.21
C HIS A 623 -24.98 12.50 -8.50
N ASP A 624 -25.90 13.24 -9.12
CA ASP A 624 -27.21 13.64 -8.55
C ASP A 624 -27.98 12.52 -7.81
N GLN A 625 -27.86 11.28 -8.31
CA GLN A 625 -28.51 10.09 -7.74
C GLN A 625 -27.84 9.58 -6.46
N VAL A 626 -26.52 9.75 -6.36
CA VAL A 626 -25.74 9.43 -5.15
C VAL A 626 -26.12 10.43 -4.06
N GLU A 627 -26.11 11.74 -4.36
CA GLU A 627 -26.53 12.80 -3.43
C GLU A 627 -27.97 12.60 -2.91
N THR A 628 -28.89 12.27 -3.82
CA THR A 628 -30.29 11.97 -3.46
C THR A 628 -30.42 10.80 -2.49
N LEU A 629 -29.62 9.74 -2.67
CA LEU A 629 -29.61 8.57 -1.80
C LEU A 629 -28.92 8.86 -0.46
N ARG A 630 -27.88 9.68 -0.48
CA ARG A 630 -27.15 10.16 0.71
C ARG A 630 -28.08 10.98 1.61
N ALA A 631 -28.77 11.96 1.07
CA ALA A 631 -29.77 12.76 1.80
C ALA A 631 -30.88 11.89 2.42
N PHE A 632 -31.33 10.85 1.69
CA PHE A 632 -32.30 9.89 2.21
C PHE A 632 -31.73 9.06 3.38
N ARG A 633 -30.49 8.55 3.27
CA ARG A 633 -29.81 7.81 4.34
C ARG A 633 -29.72 8.66 5.61
N ASP A 634 -29.16 9.86 5.48
CA ASP A 634 -28.83 10.69 6.63
C ASP A 634 -30.08 11.24 7.34
N SER A 635 -31.13 11.57 6.58
CA SER A 635 -32.36 12.12 7.16
C SER A 635 -33.38 11.07 7.59
N SER A 636 -33.43 9.89 6.96
CA SER A 636 -34.48 8.88 7.21
C SER A 636 -33.98 7.63 7.92
N LEU A 637 -32.71 7.22 7.73
CA LEU A 637 -32.18 5.97 8.28
C LEU A 637 -31.42 6.19 9.59
N LYS A 638 -30.64 7.27 9.74
CA LYS A 638 -29.89 7.58 10.98
C LYS A 638 -30.74 8.12 12.14
N GLY A 639 -32.06 8.22 11.96
CA GLY A 639 -32.99 8.69 13.01
C GLY A 639 -33.75 7.59 13.77
N ASN A 640 -33.59 6.30 13.44
CA ASN A 640 -34.26 5.17 14.09
C ASN A 640 -33.38 3.91 14.11
N THR A 641 -33.42 3.14 15.21
CA THR A 641 -32.58 1.94 15.48
C THR A 641 -32.55 0.88 14.36
N ILE A 642 -33.63 0.75 13.58
CA ILE A 642 -33.69 -0.22 12.46
C ILE A 642 -32.88 0.30 11.25
N GLY A 643 -32.88 1.61 11.03
CA GLY A 643 -32.11 2.24 9.95
C GLY A 643 -30.62 2.21 10.25
N GLU A 644 -30.20 2.43 11.49
CA GLU A 644 -28.81 2.25 11.93
C GLU A 644 -28.30 0.82 11.71
N LEU A 645 -29.11 -0.20 11.99
CA LEU A 645 -28.76 -1.60 11.71
C LEU A 645 -28.61 -1.88 10.20
N PHE A 646 -29.48 -1.30 9.37
CA PHE A 646 -29.39 -1.41 7.91
C PHE A 646 -28.14 -0.73 7.37
N VAL A 647 -27.84 0.47 7.86
CA VAL A 647 -26.62 1.23 7.53
C VAL A 647 -25.39 0.40 7.90
N ARG A 648 -25.32 -0.15 9.11
CA ARG A 648 -24.21 -1.01 9.54
C ARG A 648 -24.02 -2.25 8.66
N LEU A 649 -25.11 -2.90 8.27
CA LEU A 649 -25.04 -4.05 7.35
C LEU A 649 -24.58 -3.62 5.95
N TYR A 650 -25.05 -2.47 5.48
CA TYR A 650 -24.64 -1.90 4.19
C TYR A 650 -23.13 -1.63 4.18
N TYR A 651 -22.58 -0.88 5.14
CA TYR A 651 -21.14 -0.59 5.19
C TYR A 651 -20.28 -1.84 5.40
N GLY A 652 -20.74 -2.82 6.19
CA GLY A 652 -19.99 -4.07 6.39
C GLY A 652 -20.00 -5.05 5.20
N THR A 653 -20.82 -4.83 4.16
CA THR A 653 -20.94 -5.77 3.03
C THR A 653 -20.78 -5.13 1.66
N SER A 654 -20.83 -3.80 1.57
CA SER A 654 -20.84 -3.09 0.30
C SER A 654 -19.48 -2.77 -0.33
N PRO A 655 -18.34 -2.62 0.40
CA PRO A 655 -17.06 -2.33 -0.25
C PRO A 655 -16.64 -3.40 -1.28
N PRO A 656 -16.60 -4.72 -0.96
CA PRO A 656 -16.22 -5.74 -1.95
C PRO A 656 -17.18 -5.80 -3.16
N VAL A 657 -18.46 -5.49 -2.91
CA VAL A 657 -19.49 -5.46 -3.97
C VAL A 657 -19.31 -4.21 -4.84
N ALA A 658 -18.90 -3.08 -4.26
CA ALA A 658 -18.65 -1.84 -4.97
C ALA A 658 -17.40 -1.94 -5.84
N ASP A 659 -16.32 -2.54 -5.37
CA ASP A 659 -15.11 -2.82 -6.18
C ASP A 659 -15.44 -3.71 -7.36
N TRP A 660 -16.20 -4.78 -7.09
CA TRP A 660 -16.72 -5.64 -8.15
C TRP A 660 -17.58 -4.86 -9.17
N ILE A 661 -18.37 -3.86 -8.76
CA ILE A 661 -19.13 -3.01 -9.68
C ILE A 661 -18.21 -2.06 -10.45
N ALA A 662 -17.23 -1.45 -9.77
CA ALA A 662 -16.34 -0.43 -10.30
C ALA A 662 -15.47 -0.97 -11.43
N GLN A 663 -15.03 -2.23 -11.37
CA GLN A 663 -14.17 -2.88 -12.36
C GLN A 663 -14.82 -3.10 -13.76
N SER A 664 -16.09 -2.75 -13.98
CA SER A 664 -16.73 -2.96 -15.31
C SER A 664 -17.78 -1.93 -15.69
N PRO A 665 -17.63 -1.22 -16.83
CA PRO A 665 -18.64 -0.29 -17.34
C PRO A 665 -20.04 -0.92 -17.51
N ARG A 666 -20.12 -2.23 -17.83
CA ARG A 666 -21.38 -2.97 -17.95
C ARG A 666 -22.04 -3.16 -16.58
N ARG A 667 -21.28 -3.59 -15.55
CA ARG A 667 -21.78 -3.77 -14.17
C ARG A 667 -22.25 -2.44 -13.60
N ARG A 668 -21.47 -1.37 -13.77
CA ARG A 668 -21.86 0.01 -13.42
C ARG A 668 -23.21 0.38 -14.03
N SER A 669 -23.36 0.15 -15.35
CA SER A 669 -24.60 0.48 -16.07
C SER A 669 -25.81 -0.34 -15.59
N ILE A 670 -25.64 -1.64 -15.35
CA ILE A 670 -26.69 -2.53 -14.83
C ILE A 670 -27.13 -2.05 -13.46
N VAL A 671 -26.22 -1.96 -12.48
CA VAL A 671 -26.55 -1.58 -11.10
C VAL A 671 -27.12 -0.17 -11.05
N ARG A 672 -26.59 0.77 -11.85
CA ARG A 672 -27.15 2.12 -11.96
C ARG A 672 -28.60 2.08 -12.44
N SER A 673 -28.93 1.21 -13.38
CA SER A 673 -30.28 1.12 -13.96
C SER A 673 -31.29 0.35 -13.12
N THR A 674 -30.86 -0.70 -12.41
CA THR A 674 -31.73 -1.64 -11.69
C THR A 674 -31.83 -1.34 -10.20
N VAL A 675 -30.79 -0.73 -9.60
CA VAL A 675 -30.72 -0.47 -8.15
C VAL A 675 -30.74 1.04 -7.89
N VAL A 676 -29.74 1.77 -8.39
CA VAL A 676 -29.52 3.18 -8.02
C VAL A 676 -30.64 4.08 -8.54
N ARG A 677 -30.97 4.02 -9.83
CA ARG A 677 -32.04 4.85 -10.43
C ARG A 677 -33.42 4.61 -9.78
N PRO A 678 -33.88 3.36 -9.56
CA PRO A 678 -35.13 3.12 -8.85
C PRO A 678 -35.10 3.62 -7.41
N ALA A 679 -34.02 3.37 -6.67
CA ALA A 679 -33.89 3.81 -5.28
C ALA A 679 -33.88 5.35 -5.18
N ALA A 680 -33.11 6.04 -6.03
CA ALA A 680 -33.07 7.50 -6.08
C ALA A 680 -34.44 8.10 -6.41
N ARG A 681 -35.21 7.49 -7.35
CA ARG A 681 -36.59 7.92 -7.63
C ARG A 681 -37.52 7.78 -6.43
N VAL A 682 -37.35 6.74 -5.63
CA VAL A 682 -38.14 6.55 -4.39
C VAL A 682 -37.75 7.61 -3.36
N ALA A 683 -36.46 7.84 -3.16
CA ALA A 683 -35.94 8.90 -2.27
C ALA A 683 -36.46 10.30 -2.69
N SER A 684 -36.38 10.66 -3.97
CA SER A 684 -36.96 11.92 -4.46
C SER A 684 -38.47 12.01 -4.29
N ALA A 685 -39.20 10.91 -4.47
CA ALA A 685 -40.65 10.89 -4.23
C ALA A 685 -41.02 11.08 -2.75
N LEU A 686 -40.08 10.83 -1.84
CA LEU A 686 -40.20 11.08 -0.39
C LEU A 686 -39.76 12.50 0.01
N GLY A 687 -39.29 13.32 -0.94
CA GLY A 687 -38.92 14.72 -0.72
C GLY A 687 -37.43 14.97 -0.49
N PHE A 688 -36.57 14.02 -0.84
CA PHE A 688 -35.11 14.20 -0.85
C PHE A 688 -34.65 14.48 -2.27
N ASP A 689 -34.45 15.75 -2.63
CA ASP A 689 -33.74 16.16 -3.83
C ASP A 689 -32.33 16.61 -3.46
N GLY A 690 -31.32 16.11 -4.16
CA GLY A 690 -29.90 16.47 -3.94
C GLY A 690 -29.56 17.94 -4.25
N SER A 691 -30.55 18.83 -4.30
CA SER A 691 -30.39 20.28 -4.49
C SER A 691 -30.53 21.09 -3.20
N ASP A 692 -30.85 20.44 -2.08
CA ASP A 692 -30.96 21.06 -0.75
C ASP A 692 -29.81 20.63 0.21
N ALA A 693 -28.74 20.00 -0.31
CA ALA A 693 -27.50 19.69 0.41
C ALA A 693 -26.40 20.68 0.03
#